data_AF-A0A7Y9MKH7-F1
#
_entry.id   AF-A0A7Y9MKH7-F1
#
_cell.length_a   1.000
_cell.length_b   1.000
_cell.length_c   1.000
_cell.angle_alpha   90.00
_cell.angle_beta   90.00
_cell.angle_gamma   90.00
#
_symmetry.space_group_name_H-M   'P 1'
#
loop_
_entity.id
_entity.type
_entity.pdbx_description
1 polymer ?
#
loop_
_entity_poly.entity_id
_entity_poly.type
_entity_poly.pdbx_seq_one_letter_code
_entity_poly.pdbx_strand_id
1 'polypeptide(L)'
;MAQAIVYSSFGGPEVLTVVDIPHPAPGAGEVSVRMEAAGVNPIDHKLRSGLRPSAPIDAPRRIGADGAGVITAVGPDVDGFREGDPVVVFGATGAYAADIAVPVRSVQPRPASVTAAEGAALGIPVATAYQALRSLGVREGDTLLLHAGSGAVGQAAVQLATLWGARVIATSSPERFDRVRDLGAEPIAYGQGLADRVRAAAPEGISVALDAAGTDEAIQTSLALAPAARIATSSGGAMQQGSAFEPSAAVRPTRSRRSSSDGAPRRSPWRSRFSPRGPSPSNSDPPSRSRTPPPHTAPSSRAPRARSSCFPDATSHPATLEPMTGLRWGILATGGIAHSFATDLRTAERDMVAVGSRREEASREFAAEFGIPHAHSSYEALVADPDVDILYIATPHPFHAENAILALEHGKHVLVEKPFALTAAEAASIRDAARANGLLAMEAMWTRYLPHMIRIREIIAAGTLGEIRAVFADHTQKITADPSHRLNALELGGGALLDLGIYPISFFWDILGEPTSVTARARLADTGADADVATIFTHASGAISSSVTSSRSAGPNTAHIVGTEARIDIDRTWYTPTSFRVIGPDGSVIEDYVSDISGRGMQFQALAAEEIIARGEIDSPLLGIDETVAIMATLDEIRSQIGVRYPGER
;
A
#
# COMPACT_ATOMS: atom_id res chain seq x y z
N MET A 1 -29.84 -23.09 18.42
CA MET A 1 -28.48 -23.47 18.84
C MET A 1 -27.79 -23.99 17.58
N ALA A 2 -26.57 -23.53 17.31
CA ALA A 2 -25.74 -24.03 16.23
C ALA A 2 -24.70 -25.03 16.80
N GLN A 3 -24.01 -25.76 15.93
CA GLN A 3 -22.96 -26.69 16.33
C GLN A 3 -21.60 -26.19 15.89
N ALA A 4 -20.55 -26.50 16.66
CA ALA A 4 -19.19 -26.27 16.27
C ALA A 4 -18.26 -27.38 16.73
N ILE A 5 -17.17 -27.57 16.00
CA ILE A 5 -16.09 -28.48 16.37
C ILE A 5 -15.05 -27.70 17.18
N VAL A 6 -14.66 -28.27 18.31
CA VAL A 6 -13.62 -27.75 19.20
C VAL A 6 -12.61 -28.82 19.59
N TYR A 7 -11.50 -28.41 20.19
CA TYR A 7 -10.57 -29.29 20.89
C TYR A 7 -10.13 -28.65 22.22
N SER A 8 -9.98 -29.48 23.26
CA SER A 8 -9.60 -29.05 24.61
C SER A 8 -8.23 -29.58 25.07
N SER A 9 -7.59 -30.38 24.24
CA SER A 9 -6.23 -30.91 24.45
C SER A 9 -5.55 -31.10 23.11
N PHE A 10 -4.22 -31.14 23.11
CA PHE A 10 -3.46 -31.45 21.90
C PHE A 10 -3.58 -32.94 21.55
N GLY A 11 -3.73 -33.25 20.26
CA GLY A 11 -3.79 -34.64 19.80
C GLY A 11 -4.18 -34.81 18.32
N GLY A 12 -4.42 -36.07 17.94
CA GLY A 12 -4.94 -36.43 16.64
C GLY A 12 -6.41 -36.05 16.47
N PRO A 13 -7.10 -36.50 15.41
CA PRO A 13 -8.51 -36.17 15.18
C PRO A 13 -9.46 -36.57 16.33
N GLU A 14 -9.07 -37.54 17.15
CA GLU A 14 -9.83 -38.04 18.30
C GLU A 14 -10.11 -37.02 19.40
N VAL A 15 -9.35 -35.92 19.46
CA VAL A 15 -9.57 -34.83 20.44
C VAL A 15 -10.63 -33.81 20.00
N LEU A 16 -11.16 -33.96 18.78
CA LEU A 16 -12.21 -33.09 18.24
C LEU A 16 -13.57 -33.49 18.80
N THR A 17 -14.28 -32.54 19.39
CA THR A 17 -15.62 -32.74 19.92
C THR A 17 -16.59 -31.73 19.32
N VAL A 18 -17.85 -32.14 19.16
CA VAL A 18 -18.93 -31.24 18.75
C VAL A 18 -19.54 -30.63 20.00
N VAL A 19 -19.70 -29.32 20.01
CA VAL A 19 -20.37 -28.57 21.07
C VAL A 19 -21.50 -27.74 20.50
N ASP A 20 -22.55 -27.55 21.29
CA ASP A 20 -23.59 -26.60 20.97
C ASP A 20 -23.16 -25.18 21.33
N ILE A 21 -23.44 -24.25 20.44
CA ILE A 21 -23.18 -22.82 20.58
C ILE A 21 -24.47 -22.03 20.31
N PRO A 22 -24.62 -20.82 20.87
CA PRO A 22 -25.64 -19.90 20.40
C PRO A 22 -25.45 -19.60 18.91
N HIS A 23 -26.53 -19.32 18.17
CA HIS A 23 -26.36 -18.75 16.83
C HIS A 23 -25.62 -17.41 16.98
N PRO A 24 -24.47 -17.25 16.34
CA PRO A 24 -23.70 -16.03 16.48
C PRO A 24 -24.46 -14.89 15.80
N ALA A 25 -24.77 -13.84 16.56
CA ALA A 25 -25.31 -12.60 16.02
C ALA A 25 -24.14 -11.73 15.55
N PRO A 26 -24.19 -11.15 14.34
CA PRO A 26 -23.08 -10.36 13.82
C PRO A 26 -22.99 -9.00 14.54
N GLY A 27 -21.78 -8.60 14.92
CA GLY A 27 -21.50 -7.24 15.39
C GLY A 27 -21.38 -6.22 14.25
N ALA A 28 -21.03 -4.97 14.59
CA ALA A 28 -20.76 -3.94 13.58
C ALA A 28 -19.57 -4.35 12.69
N GLY A 29 -19.75 -4.29 11.38
CA GLY A 29 -18.77 -4.71 10.38
C GLY A 29 -18.66 -6.23 10.18
N GLU A 30 -19.60 -7.02 10.70
CA GLU A 30 -19.62 -8.49 10.61
C GLU A 30 -20.86 -9.03 9.90
N VAL A 31 -20.75 -10.26 9.41
CA VAL A 31 -21.88 -11.04 8.88
C VAL A 31 -21.89 -12.41 9.53
N SER A 32 -23.08 -12.96 9.73
CA SER A 32 -23.25 -14.36 10.12
C SER A 32 -23.44 -15.21 8.89
N VAL A 33 -22.72 -16.32 8.82
CA VAL A 33 -22.71 -17.25 7.70
C VAL A 33 -23.09 -18.63 8.21
N ARG A 34 -24.11 -19.23 7.60
CA ARG A 34 -24.37 -20.66 7.73
C ARG A 34 -23.43 -21.41 6.80
N MET A 35 -22.54 -22.20 7.37
CA MET A 35 -21.52 -22.90 6.61
C MET A 35 -22.12 -24.12 5.91
N GLU A 36 -21.81 -24.26 4.63
CA GLU A 36 -22.15 -25.43 3.81
C GLU A 36 -20.93 -26.34 3.62
N ALA A 37 -19.73 -25.76 3.63
CA ALA A 37 -18.46 -26.48 3.56
C ALA A 37 -17.36 -25.75 4.34
N ALA A 38 -16.43 -26.51 4.91
CA ALA A 38 -15.22 -25.99 5.57
C ALA A 38 -13.97 -26.53 4.87
N GLY A 39 -12.96 -25.67 4.70
CA GLY A 39 -11.66 -26.03 4.16
C GLY A 39 -10.82 -26.68 5.25
N VAL A 40 -10.30 -27.88 4.99
CA VAL A 40 -9.43 -28.62 5.91
C VAL A 40 -7.99 -28.46 5.48
N ASN A 41 -7.19 -27.75 6.28
CA ASN A 41 -5.84 -27.37 5.93
C ASN A 41 -4.78 -28.07 6.78
N PRO A 42 -3.55 -28.24 6.28
CA PRO A 42 -2.44 -28.75 7.08
C PRO A 42 -2.19 -27.91 8.35
N ILE A 43 -2.44 -26.61 8.32
CA ILE A 43 -2.25 -25.78 9.51
C ILE A 43 -3.22 -26.15 10.65
N ASP A 44 -4.44 -26.58 10.32
CA ASP A 44 -5.44 -26.96 11.33
C ASP A 44 -4.96 -28.16 12.14
N HIS A 45 -4.37 -29.16 11.46
CA HIS A 45 -3.78 -30.31 12.16
C HIS A 45 -2.56 -29.90 12.97
N LYS A 46 -1.66 -29.04 12.43
CA LYS A 46 -0.42 -28.64 13.12
C LYS A 46 -0.72 -27.88 14.42
N LEU A 47 -1.74 -27.03 14.42
CA LEU A 47 -2.19 -26.30 15.60
C LEU A 47 -2.87 -27.22 16.62
N ARG A 48 -3.72 -28.15 16.17
CA ARG A 48 -4.42 -29.09 17.05
C ARG A 48 -3.50 -30.15 17.65
N SER A 49 -2.51 -30.64 16.90
CA SER A 49 -1.57 -31.67 17.40
C SER A 49 -0.45 -31.10 18.26
N GLY A 50 -0.27 -29.78 18.28
CA GLY A 50 0.85 -29.12 18.95
C GLY A 50 2.15 -29.10 18.15
N LEU A 51 2.17 -29.61 16.92
CA LEU A 51 3.34 -29.52 16.02
C LEU A 51 3.70 -28.07 15.67
N ARG A 52 2.73 -27.16 15.67
CA ARG A 52 2.96 -25.72 15.63
C ARG A 52 2.70 -25.13 17.01
N PRO A 53 3.66 -24.40 17.61
CA PRO A 53 3.45 -23.74 18.88
C PRO A 53 2.22 -22.82 18.85
N SER A 54 1.42 -22.89 19.90
CA SER A 54 0.29 -22.00 20.16
C SER A 54 0.20 -21.77 21.67
N ALA A 55 -0.62 -20.80 22.11
CA ALA A 55 -0.83 -20.55 23.52
C ALA A 55 -1.29 -21.83 24.28
N PRO A 56 -1.21 -21.88 25.62
CA PRO A 56 -1.82 -22.95 26.42
C PRO A 56 -3.33 -23.08 26.18
N ILE A 57 -3.86 -24.30 26.19
CA ILE A 57 -5.29 -24.55 26.02
C ILE A 57 -6.00 -24.39 27.37
N ASP A 58 -6.48 -23.19 27.65
CA ASP A 58 -7.18 -22.87 28.90
C ASP A 58 -8.71 -23.01 28.77
N ALA A 59 -9.23 -23.17 27.55
CA ALA A 59 -10.65 -23.38 27.22
C ALA A 59 -10.79 -24.11 25.87
N PRO A 60 -11.96 -24.73 25.56
CA PRO A 60 -12.19 -25.38 24.26
C PRO A 60 -11.93 -24.43 23.09
N ARG A 61 -11.06 -24.84 22.16
CA ARG A 61 -10.64 -24.03 21.03
C ARG A 61 -11.37 -24.37 19.76
N ARG A 62 -11.78 -23.34 19.03
CA ARG A 62 -12.34 -23.46 17.69
C ARG A 62 -11.24 -23.71 16.65
N ILE A 63 -11.59 -24.42 15.58
CA ILE A 63 -10.65 -24.85 14.53
C ILE A 63 -11.19 -24.52 13.13
N GLY A 64 -10.28 -24.37 12.16
CA GLY A 64 -10.59 -24.06 10.77
C GLY A 64 -10.59 -22.57 10.48
N ALA A 65 -10.07 -22.22 9.31
CA ALA A 65 -9.97 -20.84 8.83
C ALA A 65 -10.77 -20.55 7.56
N ASP A 66 -11.00 -21.58 6.74
CA ASP A 66 -11.63 -21.42 5.43
C ASP A 66 -12.99 -22.11 5.40
N GLY A 67 -13.90 -21.57 4.59
CA GLY A 67 -15.13 -22.26 4.27
C GLY A 67 -16.00 -21.50 3.29
N ALA A 68 -17.20 -21.99 3.05
CA ALA A 68 -18.18 -21.34 2.20
C ALA A 68 -19.59 -21.67 2.67
N GLY A 69 -20.51 -20.76 2.40
CA GLY A 69 -21.88 -20.90 2.87
C GLY A 69 -22.77 -19.78 2.39
N VAL A 70 -23.79 -19.47 3.19
CA VAL A 70 -24.80 -18.47 2.89
C VAL A 70 -24.94 -17.52 4.07
N ILE A 71 -25.01 -16.22 3.79
CA ILE A 71 -25.22 -15.20 4.83
C ILE A 71 -26.61 -15.38 5.45
N THR A 72 -26.68 -15.43 6.77
CA THR A 72 -27.92 -15.57 7.56
C THR A 72 -28.30 -14.32 8.33
N ALA A 73 -27.36 -13.42 8.59
CA ALA A 73 -27.61 -12.10 9.16
C ALA A 73 -26.47 -11.14 8.79
N VAL A 74 -26.79 -9.85 8.70
CA VAL A 74 -25.83 -8.78 8.41
C VAL A 74 -25.82 -7.80 9.58
N GLY A 75 -24.64 -7.51 10.13
CA GLY A 75 -24.48 -6.56 11.22
C GLY A 75 -24.50 -5.09 10.75
N PRO A 76 -24.55 -4.13 11.69
CA PRO A 76 -24.43 -2.70 11.36
C PRO A 76 -23.14 -2.39 10.59
N ASP A 77 -23.10 -1.28 9.83
CA ASP A 77 -21.91 -0.82 9.09
C ASP A 77 -21.33 -1.81 8.05
N VAL A 78 -22.17 -2.74 7.56
CA VAL A 78 -21.85 -3.65 6.46
C VAL A 78 -22.61 -3.26 5.20
N ASP A 79 -21.87 -2.87 4.17
CA ASP A 79 -22.38 -2.60 2.84
C ASP A 79 -22.03 -3.74 1.87
N GLY A 80 -22.86 -3.94 0.84
CA GLY A 80 -22.56 -4.83 -0.30
C GLY A 80 -22.89 -6.32 -0.12
N PHE A 81 -23.50 -6.72 1.00
CA PHE A 81 -23.97 -8.08 1.26
C PHE A 81 -25.38 -8.09 1.88
N ARG A 82 -26.12 -9.17 1.65
CA ARG A 82 -27.49 -9.37 2.16
C ARG A 82 -27.66 -10.81 2.65
N GLU A 83 -28.66 -11.02 3.51
CA GLU A 83 -29.11 -12.36 3.87
C GLU A 83 -29.49 -13.16 2.62
N GLY A 84 -29.05 -14.41 2.55
CA GLY A 84 -29.21 -15.29 1.39
C GLY A 84 -28.06 -15.26 0.39
N ASP A 85 -27.11 -14.32 0.49
CA ASP A 85 -25.98 -14.26 -0.44
C ASP A 85 -25.02 -15.46 -0.23
N PRO A 86 -24.65 -16.18 -1.32
CA PRO A 86 -23.65 -17.22 -1.25
C PRO A 86 -22.24 -16.61 -1.17
N VAL A 87 -21.44 -17.07 -0.22
CA VAL A 87 -20.13 -16.49 0.07
C VAL A 87 -19.06 -17.53 0.34
N VAL A 88 -17.81 -17.13 0.11
CA VAL A 88 -16.59 -17.81 0.58
C VAL A 88 -16.03 -17.02 1.76
N VAL A 89 -15.56 -17.75 2.77
CA VAL A 89 -14.99 -17.22 4.02
C VAL A 89 -13.52 -17.60 4.09
N PHE A 90 -12.67 -16.60 4.39
CA PHE A 90 -11.22 -16.72 4.49
C PHE A 90 -10.70 -16.20 5.82
N GLY A 91 -9.70 -16.89 6.39
CA GLY A 91 -9.01 -16.42 7.58
C GLY A 91 -9.91 -16.24 8.80
N ALA A 92 -10.98 -17.03 8.91
CA ALA A 92 -11.83 -17.07 10.09
C ALA A 92 -11.14 -17.77 11.27
N THR A 93 -11.70 -17.59 12.46
CA THR A 93 -11.34 -18.40 13.63
C THR A 93 -12.51 -19.30 13.96
N GLY A 94 -12.41 -20.59 13.59
CA GLY A 94 -13.43 -21.56 13.94
C GLY A 94 -14.44 -21.90 12.86
N ALA A 95 -14.00 -21.92 11.60
CA ALA A 95 -14.82 -22.22 10.43
C ALA A 95 -15.46 -23.62 10.46
N TYR A 96 -14.98 -24.53 11.31
CA TYR A 96 -15.61 -25.84 11.51
C TYR A 96 -16.84 -25.69 12.41
N ALA A 97 -17.88 -25.06 11.87
CA ALA A 97 -19.12 -24.76 12.56
C ALA A 97 -20.30 -24.69 11.61
N ALA A 98 -21.50 -24.94 12.10
CA ALA A 98 -22.74 -24.80 11.34
C ALA A 98 -23.06 -23.32 11.06
N ASP A 99 -22.75 -22.44 12.02
CA ASP A 99 -22.89 -20.99 11.89
C ASP A 99 -21.67 -20.28 12.49
N ILE A 100 -21.24 -19.19 11.85
CA ILE A 100 -20.13 -18.35 12.31
C ILE A 100 -20.41 -16.87 12.03
N ALA A 101 -20.10 -15.98 12.97
CA ALA A 101 -20.00 -14.55 12.69
C ALA A 101 -18.55 -14.23 12.34
N VAL A 102 -18.35 -13.54 11.22
CA VAL A 102 -17.03 -13.14 10.74
C VAL A 102 -17.05 -11.68 10.27
N PRO A 103 -15.91 -10.97 10.39
CA PRO A 103 -15.79 -9.65 9.79
C PRO A 103 -16.04 -9.68 8.28
N VAL A 104 -16.73 -8.68 7.74
CA VAL A 104 -17.06 -8.60 6.31
C VAL A 104 -15.83 -8.71 5.40
N ARG A 105 -14.66 -8.25 5.86
CA ARG A 105 -13.38 -8.36 5.14
C ARG A 105 -12.93 -9.81 4.88
N SER A 106 -13.43 -10.76 5.67
CA SER A 106 -13.13 -12.19 5.56
C SER A 106 -14.07 -12.90 4.59
N VAL A 107 -14.95 -12.16 3.90
CA VAL A 107 -16.02 -12.72 3.08
C VAL A 107 -15.93 -12.21 1.66
N GLN A 108 -16.08 -13.10 0.68
CA GLN A 108 -16.17 -12.77 -0.74
C GLN A 108 -17.41 -13.42 -1.36
N PRO A 109 -18.09 -12.78 -2.32
CA PRO A 109 -19.19 -13.41 -3.03
C PRO A 109 -18.73 -14.69 -3.74
N ARG A 110 -19.50 -15.77 -3.57
CA ARG A 110 -19.24 -17.04 -4.25
C ARG A 110 -19.98 -17.04 -5.60
N PRO A 111 -19.28 -17.13 -6.74
CA PRO A 111 -19.96 -17.23 -8.03
C PRO A 111 -20.89 -18.43 -8.10
N ALA A 112 -21.99 -18.33 -8.84
CA ALA A 112 -22.99 -19.40 -8.94
C ALA A 112 -22.43 -20.71 -9.55
N SER A 113 -21.37 -20.61 -10.36
CA SER A 113 -20.66 -21.76 -10.93
C SER A 113 -19.70 -22.44 -9.95
N VAL A 114 -19.48 -21.87 -8.77
CA VAL A 114 -18.56 -22.39 -7.75
C VAL A 114 -19.38 -22.99 -6.60
N THR A 115 -19.23 -24.29 -6.41
CA THR A 115 -19.84 -25.01 -5.28
C THR A 115 -19.25 -24.56 -3.94
N ALA A 116 -19.94 -24.83 -2.84
CA ALA A 116 -19.44 -24.44 -1.52
C ALA A 116 -18.12 -25.17 -1.21
N ALA A 117 -18.02 -26.44 -1.60
CA ALA A 117 -16.80 -27.23 -1.45
C ALA A 117 -15.62 -26.63 -2.23
N GLU A 118 -15.83 -26.21 -3.48
CA GLU A 118 -14.79 -25.55 -4.27
C GLU A 118 -14.38 -24.21 -3.63
N GLY A 119 -15.35 -23.40 -3.21
CA GLY A 119 -15.08 -22.12 -2.54
C GLY A 119 -14.28 -22.30 -1.24
N ALA A 120 -14.68 -23.26 -0.40
CA ALA A 120 -14.01 -23.59 0.85
C ALA A 120 -12.56 -24.08 0.64
N ALA A 121 -12.25 -24.65 -0.52
CA ALA A 121 -10.92 -25.12 -0.86
C ALA A 121 -9.96 -24.01 -1.34
N LEU A 122 -10.44 -22.77 -1.54
CA LEU A 122 -9.63 -21.69 -2.09
C LEU A 122 -8.65 -21.11 -1.06
N GLY A 123 -9.11 -20.84 0.16
CA GLY A 123 -8.46 -19.90 1.10
C GLY A 123 -6.96 -20.06 1.27
N ILE A 124 -6.53 -20.86 2.24
CA ILE A 124 -5.12 -21.11 2.51
C ILE A 124 -4.39 -21.70 1.30
N PRO A 125 -4.91 -22.69 0.54
CA PRO A 125 -4.16 -23.31 -0.54
C PRO A 125 -3.82 -22.37 -1.70
N VAL A 126 -4.80 -21.60 -2.18
CA VAL A 126 -4.62 -20.69 -3.32
C VAL A 126 -3.83 -19.45 -2.87
N ALA A 127 -4.07 -18.92 -1.67
CA ALA A 127 -3.28 -17.80 -1.15
C ALA A 127 -1.80 -18.18 -0.97
N THR A 128 -1.52 -19.39 -0.48
CA THR A 128 -0.14 -19.90 -0.34
C THR A 128 0.53 -20.05 -1.70
N ALA A 129 -0.16 -20.63 -2.67
CA ALA A 129 0.35 -20.79 -4.04
C ALA A 129 0.63 -19.44 -4.70
N TYR A 130 -0.33 -18.52 -4.64
CA TYR A 130 -0.20 -17.18 -5.21
C TYR A 130 0.98 -16.43 -4.59
N GLN A 131 1.07 -16.37 -3.25
CA GLN A 131 2.14 -15.68 -2.57
C GLN A 131 3.51 -16.30 -2.91
N ALA A 132 3.64 -17.63 -2.88
CA ALA A 132 4.90 -18.30 -3.17
C ALA A 132 5.39 -18.01 -4.59
N LEU A 133 4.51 -18.06 -5.59
CA LEU A 133 4.88 -17.76 -6.98
C LEU A 133 5.22 -16.28 -7.18
N ARG A 134 4.49 -15.36 -6.53
CA ARG A 134 4.79 -13.92 -6.57
C ARG A 134 6.13 -13.61 -5.93
N SER A 135 6.43 -14.16 -4.75
CA SER A 135 7.70 -13.98 -4.06
C SER A 135 8.88 -14.55 -4.85
N LEU A 136 8.67 -15.64 -5.60
CA LEU A 136 9.66 -16.21 -6.50
C LEU A 136 9.82 -15.46 -7.84
N GLY A 137 9.01 -14.42 -8.06
CA GLY A 137 9.03 -13.62 -9.29
C GLY A 137 8.72 -14.45 -10.54
N VAL A 138 7.87 -15.48 -10.43
CA VAL A 138 7.51 -16.34 -11.57
C VAL A 138 6.86 -15.50 -12.67
N ARG A 139 7.40 -15.59 -13.88
CA ARG A 139 6.99 -14.79 -15.04
C ARG A 139 6.91 -15.63 -16.31
N GLU A 140 6.40 -15.02 -17.38
CA GLU A 140 6.37 -15.62 -18.71
C GLU A 140 7.77 -16.10 -19.13
N GLY A 141 7.84 -17.31 -19.68
CA GLY A 141 9.09 -17.93 -20.13
C GLY A 141 9.90 -18.62 -19.02
N ASP A 142 9.52 -18.51 -17.74
CA ASP A 142 10.14 -19.32 -16.70
C ASP A 142 9.80 -20.80 -16.87
N THR A 143 10.76 -21.68 -16.54
CA THR A 143 10.53 -23.12 -16.36
C THR A 143 10.51 -23.43 -14.86
N LEU A 144 9.31 -23.64 -14.32
CA LEU A 144 9.05 -23.88 -12.92
C LEU A 144 9.10 -25.37 -12.58
N LEU A 145 9.98 -25.76 -11.66
CA LEU A 145 9.91 -27.04 -10.97
C LEU A 145 9.01 -26.92 -9.73
N LEU A 146 7.86 -27.59 -9.74
CA LEU A 146 6.91 -27.59 -8.63
C LEU A 146 6.84 -28.97 -7.98
N HIS A 147 7.25 -29.09 -6.73
CA HIS A 147 7.08 -30.35 -6.00
C HIS A 147 5.68 -30.46 -5.39
N ALA A 148 5.10 -31.68 -5.42
CA ALA A 148 3.75 -31.99 -4.97
C ALA A 148 2.61 -31.29 -5.76
N GLY A 149 2.70 -31.27 -7.09
CA GLY A 149 1.76 -30.58 -7.98
C GLY A 149 0.30 -31.04 -7.90
N SER A 150 0.04 -32.24 -7.36
CA SER A 150 -1.33 -32.72 -7.13
C SER A 150 -1.90 -32.42 -5.75
N GLY A 151 -1.13 -31.78 -4.86
CA GLY A 151 -1.59 -31.28 -3.56
C GLY A 151 -2.47 -30.03 -3.70
N ALA A 152 -3.12 -29.58 -2.63
CA ALA A 152 -4.03 -28.43 -2.69
C ALA A 152 -3.30 -27.13 -3.14
N VAL A 153 -2.14 -26.84 -2.55
CA VAL A 153 -1.26 -25.73 -2.97
C VAL A 153 -0.71 -25.98 -4.37
N GLY A 154 -0.25 -27.20 -4.65
CA GLY A 154 0.33 -27.57 -5.94
C GLY A 154 -0.64 -27.36 -7.11
N GLN A 155 -1.90 -27.79 -6.99
CA GLN A 155 -2.89 -27.62 -8.06
C GLN A 155 -3.20 -26.14 -8.34
N ALA A 156 -3.23 -25.31 -7.30
CA ALA A 156 -3.38 -23.86 -7.47
C ALA A 156 -2.14 -23.25 -8.13
N ALA A 157 -0.94 -23.65 -7.69
CA ALA A 157 0.32 -23.16 -8.23
C ALA A 157 0.51 -23.53 -9.71
N VAL A 158 0.15 -24.76 -10.12
CA VAL A 158 0.17 -25.15 -11.54
C VAL A 158 -0.68 -24.22 -12.39
N GLN A 159 -1.93 -24.00 -11.98
CA GLN A 159 -2.87 -23.16 -12.75
C GLN A 159 -2.39 -21.72 -12.84
N LEU A 160 -1.97 -21.14 -11.72
CA LEU A 160 -1.49 -19.75 -11.67
C LEU A 160 -0.23 -19.57 -12.51
N ALA A 161 0.77 -20.44 -12.36
CA ALA A 161 2.01 -20.35 -13.12
C ALA A 161 1.78 -20.55 -14.63
N THR A 162 0.91 -21.49 -15.01
CA THR A 162 0.51 -21.70 -16.41
C THR A 162 -0.19 -20.46 -16.98
N LEU A 163 -1.13 -19.86 -16.22
CA LEU A 163 -1.82 -18.63 -16.60
C LEU A 163 -0.86 -17.43 -16.74
N TRP A 164 0.26 -17.42 -16.02
CA TRP A 164 1.31 -16.40 -16.12
C TRP A 164 2.34 -16.69 -17.24
N GLY A 165 2.14 -17.75 -18.03
CA GLY A 165 3.00 -18.08 -19.16
C GLY A 165 4.28 -18.83 -18.78
N ALA A 166 4.37 -19.39 -17.57
CA ALA A 166 5.46 -20.26 -17.18
C ALA A 166 5.19 -21.71 -17.64
N ARG A 167 6.25 -22.42 -18.04
CA ARG A 167 6.19 -23.88 -18.26
C ARG A 167 6.36 -24.58 -16.92
N VAL A 168 5.41 -25.44 -16.55
CA VAL A 168 5.41 -26.08 -15.23
C VAL A 168 5.76 -27.56 -15.34
N ILE A 169 6.82 -27.98 -14.65
CA ILE A 169 7.19 -29.38 -14.43
C ILE A 169 6.85 -29.72 -12.99
N ALA A 170 5.90 -30.63 -12.79
CA ALA A 170 5.32 -30.87 -11.48
C ALA A 170 5.55 -32.30 -11.00
N THR A 171 6.11 -32.47 -9.80
CA THR A 171 6.22 -33.82 -9.23
C THR A 171 4.89 -34.29 -8.64
N SER A 172 4.51 -35.53 -8.92
CA SER A 172 3.27 -36.13 -8.43
C SER A 172 3.36 -37.67 -8.44
N SER A 173 2.35 -38.33 -7.91
CA SER A 173 2.23 -39.79 -8.01
C SER A 173 1.70 -40.17 -9.40
N PRO A 174 2.11 -41.30 -10.00
CA PRO A 174 1.69 -41.68 -11.35
C PRO A 174 0.17 -41.71 -11.53
N GLU A 175 -0.58 -42.08 -10.49
CA GLU A 175 -2.05 -42.17 -10.52
C GLU A 175 -2.72 -40.80 -10.61
N ARG A 176 -2.00 -39.71 -10.34
CA ARG A 176 -2.51 -38.33 -10.39
C ARG A 176 -1.97 -37.54 -11.58
N PHE A 177 -1.24 -38.17 -12.49
CA PHE A 177 -0.63 -37.48 -13.63
C PHE A 177 -1.64 -36.82 -14.54
N ASP A 178 -2.77 -37.47 -14.83
CA ASP A 178 -3.80 -36.90 -15.69
C ASP A 178 -4.35 -35.61 -15.10
N ARG A 179 -4.60 -35.59 -13.79
CA ARG A 179 -5.02 -34.36 -13.08
C ARG A 179 -3.99 -33.24 -13.20
N VAL A 180 -2.70 -33.54 -13.12
CA VAL A 180 -1.62 -32.54 -13.24
C VAL A 180 -1.52 -32.01 -14.68
N ARG A 181 -1.71 -32.87 -15.69
CA ARG A 181 -1.76 -32.48 -17.11
C ARG A 181 -2.96 -31.59 -17.41
N ASP A 182 -4.13 -31.95 -16.88
CA ASP A 182 -5.36 -31.17 -17.05
C ASP A 182 -5.24 -29.73 -16.51
N LEU A 183 -4.35 -29.53 -15.53
CA LEU A 183 -4.07 -28.22 -14.94
C LEU A 183 -3.03 -27.41 -15.72
N GLY A 184 -2.30 -28.02 -16.66
CA GLY A 184 -1.31 -27.37 -17.51
C GLY A 184 0.16 -27.71 -17.21
N ALA A 185 0.44 -28.68 -16.32
CA ALA A 185 1.81 -29.08 -15.99
C ALA A 185 2.22 -30.42 -16.59
N GLU A 186 3.53 -30.58 -16.80
CA GLU A 186 4.18 -31.85 -17.17
C GLU A 186 4.47 -32.67 -15.90
N PRO A 187 3.80 -33.81 -15.67
CA PRO A 187 3.99 -34.57 -14.45
C PRO A 187 5.25 -35.44 -14.46
N ILE A 188 5.97 -35.46 -13.35
CA ILE A 188 7.12 -36.34 -13.10
C ILE A 188 6.92 -37.15 -11.82
N ALA A 189 7.25 -38.44 -11.86
CA ALA A 189 7.19 -39.30 -10.67
C ALA A 189 8.31 -38.93 -9.68
N TYR A 190 7.99 -38.84 -8.40
CA TYR A 190 8.97 -38.81 -7.30
C TYR A 190 9.75 -40.14 -7.18
N GLY A 191 10.80 -40.17 -6.36
CA GLY A 191 11.63 -41.35 -6.09
C GLY A 191 12.98 -41.34 -6.80
N GLN A 192 13.78 -42.38 -6.55
CA GLN A 192 15.19 -42.49 -6.97
C GLN A 192 15.43 -42.03 -8.42
N GLY A 193 16.43 -41.17 -8.62
CA GLY A 193 16.76 -40.57 -9.92
C GLY A 193 15.87 -39.39 -10.33
N LEU A 194 15.19 -38.73 -9.38
CA LEU A 194 14.31 -37.58 -9.66
C LEU A 194 15.03 -36.47 -10.43
N ALA A 195 16.24 -36.08 -10.01
CA ALA A 195 16.99 -35.01 -10.66
C ALA A 195 17.31 -35.31 -12.13
N ASP A 196 17.60 -36.58 -12.47
CA ASP A 196 17.86 -36.99 -13.85
C ASP A 196 16.59 -36.91 -14.70
N ARG A 197 15.44 -37.31 -14.15
CA ARG A 197 14.14 -37.16 -14.84
C ARG A 197 13.77 -35.70 -15.07
N VAL A 198 14.01 -34.82 -14.10
CA VAL A 198 13.77 -33.38 -14.25
C VAL A 198 14.70 -32.79 -15.32
N ARG A 199 15.99 -33.13 -15.32
CA ARG A 199 16.92 -32.70 -16.38
C ARG A 199 16.52 -33.18 -17.78
N ALA A 200 16.00 -34.40 -17.88
CA ALA A 200 15.51 -34.92 -19.15
C ALA A 200 14.26 -34.17 -19.65
N ALA A 201 13.38 -33.73 -18.75
CA ALA A 201 12.17 -32.98 -19.09
C ALA A 201 12.44 -31.49 -19.40
N ALA A 202 13.44 -30.89 -18.74
CA ALA A 202 13.90 -29.52 -18.97
C ALA A 202 15.39 -29.50 -19.36
N PRO A 203 15.74 -29.85 -20.61
CA PRO A 203 17.13 -29.81 -21.07
C PRO A 203 17.72 -28.40 -21.08
N GLU A 204 16.87 -27.36 -21.15
CA GLU A 204 17.27 -25.94 -21.08
C GLU A 204 17.42 -25.42 -19.64
N GLY A 205 17.16 -26.27 -18.64
CA GLY A 205 17.30 -25.97 -17.21
C GLY A 205 16.00 -25.53 -16.52
N ILE A 206 16.06 -25.45 -15.19
CA ILE A 206 14.98 -24.95 -14.33
C ILE A 206 15.33 -23.52 -13.91
N SER A 207 14.43 -22.56 -14.15
CA SER A 207 14.68 -21.16 -13.78
C SER A 207 14.18 -20.81 -12.38
N VAL A 208 13.24 -21.59 -11.84
CA VAL A 208 12.60 -21.37 -10.55
C VAL A 208 12.08 -22.69 -9.97
N ALA A 209 12.17 -22.87 -8.65
CA ALA A 209 11.63 -24.06 -7.98
C ALA A 209 10.79 -23.71 -6.74
N LEU A 210 9.66 -24.41 -6.60
CA LEU A 210 8.77 -24.32 -5.45
C LEU A 210 8.56 -25.71 -4.85
N ASP A 211 8.95 -25.87 -3.59
CA ASP A 211 8.71 -27.08 -2.82
C ASP A 211 7.42 -26.98 -1.97
N ALA A 212 6.43 -27.80 -2.30
CA ALA A 212 5.24 -28.05 -1.48
C ALA A 212 5.18 -29.49 -0.94
N ALA A 213 6.25 -30.28 -1.10
CA ALA A 213 6.36 -31.64 -0.61
C ALA A 213 7.06 -31.71 0.75
N GLY A 214 8.14 -30.94 0.95
CA GLY A 214 8.91 -30.93 2.20
C GLY A 214 9.79 -32.15 2.42
N THR A 215 10.14 -32.87 1.35
CA THR A 215 11.03 -34.04 1.41
C THR A 215 12.46 -33.65 1.05
N ASP A 216 13.46 -34.28 1.67
CA ASP A 216 14.87 -34.06 1.35
C ASP A 216 15.16 -34.25 -0.15
N GLU A 217 14.57 -35.27 -0.78
CA GLU A 217 14.72 -35.52 -2.23
C GLU A 217 14.27 -34.32 -3.08
N ALA A 218 13.15 -33.69 -2.74
CA ALA A 218 12.63 -32.50 -3.42
C ALA A 218 13.55 -31.28 -3.24
N ILE A 219 13.97 -31.03 -1.99
CA ILE A 219 14.84 -29.90 -1.66
C ILE A 219 16.20 -30.05 -2.36
N GLN A 220 16.83 -31.21 -2.28
CA GLN A 220 18.12 -31.47 -2.93
C GLN A 220 18.01 -31.41 -4.46
N THR A 221 16.90 -31.89 -5.04
CA THR A 221 16.66 -31.76 -6.48
C THR A 221 16.53 -30.30 -6.89
N SER A 222 15.79 -29.48 -6.13
CA SER A 222 15.66 -28.05 -6.38
C SER A 222 17.01 -27.33 -6.31
N LEU A 223 17.79 -27.59 -5.25
CA LEU A 223 19.13 -27.00 -5.05
C LEU A 223 20.11 -27.38 -6.17
N ALA A 224 19.98 -28.58 -6.73
CA ALA A 224 20.85 -29.05 -7.80
C ALA A 224 20.48 -28.47 -9.17
N LEU A 225 19.23 -28.05 -9.40
CA LEU A 225 18.71 -27.76 -10.73
C LEU A 225 18.24 -26.33 -10.96
N ALA A 226 17.98 -25.57 -9.89
CA ALA A 226 17.52 -24.18 -9.96
C ALA A 226 18.49 -23.21 -9.25
N PRO A 227 18.51 -21.91 -9.61
CA PRO A 227 19.30 -20.92 -8.89
C PRO A 227 18.84 -20.79 -7.43
N ALA A 228 19.77 -20.81 -6.47
CA ALA A 228 19.44 -20.77 -5.03
C ALA A 228 18.53 -19.60 -4.62
N ALA A 229 18.71 -18.43 -5.23
CA ALA A 229 17.88 -17.24 -4.99
C ALA A 229 16.44 -17.36 -5.54
N ARG A 230 16.15 -18.40 -6.32
CA ARG A 230 14.83 -18.67 -6.94
C ARG A 230 14.26 -20.02 -6.52
N ILE A 231 14.55 -20.43 -5.28
CA ILE A 231 14.00 -21.63 -4.64
C ILE A 231 13.22 -21.21 -3.39
N ALA A 232 12.00 -21.71 -3.23
CA ALA A 232 11.23 -21.55 -1.99
C ALA A 232 10.64 -22.89 -1.53
N THR A 233 10.45 -23.04 -0.22
CA THR A 233 9.72 -24.17 0.37
C THR A 233 8.57 -23.67 1.25
N SER A 234 7.42 -24.30 1.10
CA SER A 234 6.21 -24.05 1.90
C SER A 234 6.00 -25.12 2.99
N SER A 235 6.86 -26.13 3.02
CA SER A 235 6.79 -27.27 3.92
C SER A 235 7.95 -27.23 4.93
N GLY A 236 7.93 -26.25 5.85
CA GLY A 236 8.94 -26.14 6.90
C GLY A 236 8.85 -27.27 7.94
N GLY A 237 9.83 -28.18 7.91
CA GLY A 237 10.37 -28.90 9.07
C GLY A 237 11.84 -28.48 9.23
N ALA A 238 12.33 -28.35 10.46
CA ALA A 238 13.63 -27.76 10.78
C ALA A 238 14.80 -28.36 9.97
N MET A 239 15.43 -27.55 9.10
CA MET A 239 16.79 -27.82 8.64
C MET A 239 17.77 -27.31 9.71
N GLN A 240 18.74 -28.15 10.07
CA GLN A 240 19.76 -27.86 11.07
C GLN A 240 20.57 -26.60 10.71
N GLN A 241 20.89 -25.84 11.76
CA GLN A 241 21.59 -24.57 11.76
C GLN A 241 22.89 -24.61 10.92
N GLY A 242 22.97 -23.73 9.92
CA GLY A 242 24.15 -23.59 9.06
C GLY A 242 23.92 -22.95 7.70
N SER A 243 22.89 -22.11 7.53
CA SER A 243 22.74 -21.16 6.41
C SER A 243 21.51 -20.29 6.70
N ALA A 244 21.65 -18.98 6.55
CA ALA A 244 20.63 -18.00 6.92
C ALA A 244 19.41 -18.09 5.99
N PHE A 245 18.29 -18.61 6.48
CA PHE A 245 16.97 -18.46 5.84
C PHE A 245 15.87 -18.47 6.90
N GLU A 246 15.05 -17.41 6.92
CA GLU A 246 13.88 -17.28 7.80
C GLU A 246 12.65 -18.03 7.23
N PRO A 247 11.85 -18.69 8.07
CA PRO A 247 10.57 -19.27 7.66
C PRO A 247 9.49 -18.18 7.51
N SER A 248 8.81 -18.12 6.35
CA SER A 248 7.78 -17.10 6.11
C SER A 248 6.58 -17.26 7.05
N ALA A 249 6.17 -16.13 7.65
CA ALA A 249 5.02 -16.02 8.54
C ALA A 249 3.70 -16.39 7.84
N ALA A 250 2.75 -16.89 8.62
CA ALA A 250 1.42 -17.29 8.15
C ALA A 250 0.50 -16.10 7.86
N VAL A 251 -0.40 -16.31 6.91
CA VAL A 251 -1.49 -15.47 6.41
C VAL A 251 -2.17 -14.62 7.51
N ARG A 252 -2.16 -13.29 7.34
CA ARG A 252 -3.14 -12.36 7.95
C ARG A 252 -4.05 -11.82 6.83
N PRO A 253 -5.39 -11.82 6.97
CA PRO A 253 -6.28 -11.41 5.89
C PRO A 253 -6.27 -9.88 5.69
N THR A 254 -5.92 -9.45 4.47
CA THR A 254 -5.99 -8.08 3.96
C THR A 254 -7.44 -7.69 3.61
N ARG A 255 -7.82 -6.44 3.89
CA ARG A 255 -9.19 -5.90 3.76
C ARG A 255 -9.53 -5.56 2.31
N SER A 256 -10.63 -6.11 1.76
CA SER A 256 -11.26 -5.58 0.54
C SER A 256 -12.54 -4.79 0.89
N ARG A 257 -12.75 -3.61 0.30
CA ARG A 257 -14.01 -2.85 0.34
C ARG A 257 -14.58 -2.73 -1.08
N ARG A 258 -15.85 -3.12 -1.25
CA ARG A 258 -16.65 -2.95 -2.48
C ARG A 258 -17.29 -1.56 -2.53
N SER A 259 -17.32 -0.99 -3.73
CA SER A 259 -18.14 0.15 -4.14
C SER A 259 -19.56 -0.32 -4.52
N SER A 260 -20.56 0.49 -4.21
CA SER A 260 -21.94 0.34 -4.64
C SER A 260 -22.20 1.17 -5.91
N SER A 261 -22.85 0.58 -6.91
CA SER A 261 -23.60 1.34 -7.91
C SER A 261 -24.83 0.53 -8.34
N ASP A 262 -25.99 1.18 -8.21
CA ASP A 262 -27.28 0.73 -8.73
C ASP A 262 -27.33 0.89 -10.25
N GLY A 263 -27.87 -0.11 -10.95
CA GLY A 263 -28.15 -0.05 -12.38
C GLY A 263 -28.73 -1.36 -12.92
N ALA A 264 -30.05 -1.38 -13.15
CA ALA A 264 -30.84 -2.50 -13.66
C ALA A 264 -30.50 -2.89 -15.14
N PRO A 265 -30.96 -4.06 -15.64
CA PRO A 265 -30.18 -4.91 -16.55
C PRO A 265 -30.36 -4.56 -18.04
N ARG A 266 -29.29 -4.72 -18.83
CA ARG A 266 -29.38 -4.85 -20.29
C ARG A 266 -29.07 -6.29 -20.70
N ARG A 267 -30.04 -6.93 -21.36
CA ARG A 267 -29.92 -8.27 -21.96
C ARG A 267 -29.42 -8.20 -23.41
N SER A 268 -28.46 -9.10 -23.69
CA SER A 268 -28.22 -9.89 -24.93
C SER A 268 -27.51 -9.23 -26.12
N PRO A 269 -26.83 -10.01 -26.99
CA PRO A 269 -27.56 -10.88 -27.93
C PRO A 269 -26.96 -12.27 -28.20
N TRP A 270 -27.82 -13.30 -28.17
CA TRP A 270 -27.70 -14.50 -29.00
C TRP A 270 -28.86 -14.52 -30.00
N ARG A 271 -28.52 -14.76 -31.26
CA ARG A 271 -29.39 -14.69 -32.44
C ARG A 271 -30.47 -15.77 -32.44
N SER A 272 -31.68 -15.45 -32.89
CA SER A 272 -32.47 -16.37 -33.72
C SER A 272 -33.40 -15.62 -34.67
N ARG A 273 -33.62 -16.26 -35.83
CA ARG A 273 -34.25 -15.78 -37.06
C ARG A 273 -35.75 -15.59 -36.88
N PHE A 274 -36.34 -14.59 -37.53
CA PHE A 274 -37.51 -14.69 -38.42
C PHE A 274 -37.84 -13.29 -38.99
N SER A 275 -38.15 -13.22 -40.29
CA SER A 275 -38.64 -12.04 -41.01
C SER A 275 -40.10 -12.33 -41.40
N PRO A 276 -41.02 -11.34 -41.50
CA PRO A 276 -41.21 -10.69 -42.81
C PRO A 276 -41.71 -9.21 -42.82
N ARG A 277 -41.28 -8.49 -43.87
CA ARG A 277 -42.00 -7.51 -44.74
C ARG A 277 -42.57 -6.17 -44.21
N GLY A 278 -41.80 -5.07 -44.45
CA GLY A 278 -42.10 -3.75 -45.09
C GLY A 278 -43.30 -2.84 -44.65
N PRO A 279 -43.42 -1.59 -45.17
CA PRO A 279 -42.47 -0.72 -45.91
C PRO A 279 -42.19 0.68 -45.26
N SER A 280 -41.20 1.37 -45.85
CA SER A 280 -40.74 2.76 -45.60
C SER A 280 -41.73 3.84 -46.10
N PRO A 281 -41.66 5.10 -45.61
CA PRO A 281 -40.93 6.21 -46.31
C PRO A 281 -40.29 7.21 -45.31
N SER A 282 -39.53 8.29 -45.60
CA SER A 282 -38.66 8.81 -46.67
C SER A 282 -38.09 10.16 -46.16
N ASN A 283 -36.81 10.46 -46.48
CA ASN A 283 -36.14 11.77 -46.68
C ASN A 283 -36.59 13.07 -45.97
N SER A 284 -35.63 13.85 -45.42
CA SER A 284 -35.01 15.02 -46.09
C SER A 284 -34.15 15.90 -45.15
N ASP A 285 -32.92 16.21 -45.60
CA ASP A 285 -32.00 17.30 -45.18
C ASP A 285 -32.23 18.57 -46.08
N PRO A 286 -31.48 19.71 -45.98
CA PRO A 286 -30.89 20.51 -44.87
C PRO A 286 -31.20 22.05 -45.10
N PRO A 287 -30.45 23.09 -44.62
CA PRO A 287 -29.11 23.46 -45.14
C PRO A 287 -28.10 24.20 -44.20
N SER A 288 -26.88 24.33 -44.75
CA SER A 288 -25.59 24.85 -44.27
C SER A 288 -25.42 26.37 -44.13
N ARG A 289 -24.43 26.83 -43.33
CA ARG A 289 -23.66 28.08 -43.57
C ARG A 289 -22.17 27.97 -43.22
N SER A 290 -21.36 28.54 -44.12
CA SER A 290 -19.90 28.66 -44.16
C SER A 290 -19.36 29.91 -43.47
N ARG A 291 -18.11 29.89 -42.97
CA ARG A 291 -17.22 31.06 -42.93
C ARG A 291 -15.74 30.68 -42.75
N THR A 292 -14.88 31.33 -43.54
CA THR A 292 -13.42 31.24 -43.69
C THR A 292 -12.63 32.10 -42.68
N PRO A 293 -11.33 31.83 -42.42
CA PRO A 293 -10.46 32.62 -41.53
C PRO A 293 -9.44 33.52 -42.28
N PRO A 294 -8.79 34.52 -41.62
CA PRO A 294 -7.71 35.32 -42.19
C PRO A 294 -6.28 34.90 -41.72
N PRO A 295 -5.20 35.46 -42.30
CA PRO A 295 -3.92 34.74 -42.45
C PRO A 295 -2.68 35.30 -41.71
N HIS A 296 -1.68 34.41 -41.58
CA HIS A 296 -0.21 34.54 -41.51
C HIS A 296 0.48 35.59 -40.61
N THR A 297 1.46 35.14 -39.79
CA THR A 297 2.92 35.34 -40.04
C THR A 297 3.78 34.74 -38.90
N ALA A 298 4.90 34.11 -39.26
CA ALA A 298 6.05 33.82 -38.39
C ALA A 298 7.25 34.64 -38.91
N PRO A 299 8.30 34.93 -38.11
CA PRO A 299 9.50 34.08 -38.20
C PRO A 299 10.38 33.96 -36.93
N SER A 300 11.28 32.95 -36.95
CA SER A 300 12.61 32.89 -36.31
C SER A 300 12.68 32.85 -34.77
N SER A 301 13.27 31.86 -34.09
CA SER A 301 14.68 31.45 -34.21
C SER A 301 14.90 30.07 -33.57
N ARG A 302 15.89 29.34 -34.10
CA ARG A 302 16.27 27.98 -33.71
C ARG A 302 17.60 28.06 -32.96
N ALA A 303 17.65 27.54 -31.74
CA ALA A 303 18.88 27.21 -30.99
C ALA A 303 18.61 25.98 -30.10
N PRO A 304 19.63 25.17 -29.78
CA PRO A 304 19.48 23.72 -29.69
C PRO A 304 19.02 23.25 -28.30
N ARG A 305 18.06 22.30 -28.28
CA ARG A 305 17.76 21.51 -27.09
C ARG A 305 18.84 20.44 -26.93
N ALA A 306 19.85 20.73 -26.12
CA ALA A 306 20.56 19.72 -25.36
C ALA A 306 19.92 19.70 -23.96
N ARG A 307 19.15 18.66 -23.64
CA ARG A 307 18.92 18.27 -22.26
C ARG A 307 19.30 16.80 -22.14
N SER A 308 20.42 16.61 -21.46
CA SER A 308 20.87 15.37 -20.87
C SER A 308 19.72 14.71 -20.13
N SER A 309 19.40 13.48 -20.48
CA SER A 309 18.55 12.59 -19.69
C SER A 309 19.32 12.21 -18.43
N CYS A 310 19.14 12.97 -17.35
CA CYS A 310 19.56 12.57 -16.02
C CYS A 310 18.34 12.03 -15.26
N PHE A 311 17.86 10.86 -15.67
CA PHE A 311 17.09 9.97 -14.82
C PHE A 311 17.86 8.65 -14.78
N PRO A 312 18.26 8.13 -13.61
CA PRO A 312 18.83 6.79 -13.55
C PRO A 312 17.80 5.78 -14.06
N ASP A 313 18.28 4.85 -14.87
CA ASP A 313 17.54 3.71 -15.41
C ASP A 313 17.14 2.79 -14.25
N ALA A 314 15.90 2.93 -13.75
CA ALA A 314 15.36 2.12 -12.68
C ALA A 314 14.65 0.88 -13.26
N THR A 315 15.43 -0.05 -13.81
CA THR A 315 14.99 -1.44 -13.99
C THR A 315 15.11 -2.27 -12.70
N SER A 316 15.26 -1.64 -11.54
CA SER A 316 15.27 -2.32 -10.23
C SER A 316 13.84 -2.41 -9.67
N HIS A 317 13.33 -3.64 -9.58
CA HIS A 317 12.20 -4.00 -8.73
C HIS A 317 12.47 -3.60 -7.26
N PRO A 318 11.45 -3.23 -6.45
CA PRO A 318 11.67 -2.86 -5.07
C PRO A 318 11.80 -4.14 -4.21
N ALA A 319 13.01 -4.67 -4.08
CA ALA A 319 13.44 -5.57 -2.99
C ALA A 319 14.95 -5.86 -2.99
N THR A 320 15.80 -5.03 -3.61
CA THR A 320 17.21 -4.99 -3.20
C THR A 320 17.27 -4.13 -1.95
N LEU A 321 17.76 -4.68 -0.84
CA LEU A 321 18.17 -3.89 0.32
C LEU A 321 19.13 -2.81 -0.20
N GLU A 322 18.62 -1.58 -0.29
CA GLU A 322 19.42 -0.39 -0.63
C GLU A 322 20.64 -0.38 0.29
N PRO A 323 21.86 -0.24 -0.24
CA PRO A 323 23.08 -0.36 0.54
C PRO A 323 23.02 0.58 1.74
N MET A 324 23.30 0.07 2.93
CA MET A 324 23.37 0.88 4.14
C MET A 324 24.39 2.00 3.92
N THR A 325 23.93 3.25 3.92
CA THR A 325 24.78 4.43 3.77
C THR A 325 25.67 4.67 5.00
N GLY A 326 25.30 4.06 6.14
CA GLY A 326 25.96 4.27 7.44
C GLY A 326 25.63 5.60 8.09
N LEU A 327 24.64 6.34 7.56
CA LEU A 327 24.20 7.62 8.10
C LEU A 327 23.59 7.44 9.50
N ARG A 328 24.03 8.24 10.47
CA ARG A 328 23.63 8.10 11.87
C ARG A 328 22.53 9.10 12.21
N TRP A 329 21.33 8.58 12.48
CA TRP A 329 20.14 9.39 12.72
C TRP A 329 20.02 9.85 14.16
N GLY A 330 19.70 11.13 14.34
CA GLY A 330 19.19 11.67 15.58
C GLY A 330 17.71 12.07 15.48
N ILE A 331 16.96 11.89 16.56
CA ILE A 331 15.54 12.25 16.65
C ILE A 331 15.36 13.46 17.58
N LEU A 332 14.83 14.57 17.06
CA LEU A 332 14.59 15.79 17.82
C LEU A 332 13.10 15.88 18.18
N ALA A 333 12.82 15.79 19.49
CA ALA A 333 11.51 15.61 20.12
C ALA A 333 10.95 14.18 20.10
N THR A 334 10.09 13.87 21.08
CA THR A 334 9.61 12.51 21.38
C THR A 334 8.09 12.39 21.28
N GLY A 335 7.47 13.14 20.36
CA GLY A 335 6.02 13.10 20.12
C GLY A 335 5.55 11.84 19.38
N GLY A 336 4.24 11.70 19.16
CA GLY A 336 3.68 10.53 18.47
C GLY A 336 4.18 10.33 17.02
N ILE A 337 4.49 11.43 16.32
CA ILE A 337 5.07 11.35 14.97
C ILE A 337 6.53 10.90 14.99
N ALA A 338 7.29 11.25 16.04
CA ALA A 338 8.65 10.74 16.25
C ALA A 338 8.67 9.23 16.47
N HIS A 339 7.72 8.69 17.25
CA HIS A 339 7.56 7.24 17.43
C HIS A 339 7.21 6.53 16.11
N SER A 340 6.34 7.16 15.31
CA SER A 340 5.94 6.61 13.99
C SER A 340 7.13 6.56 13.04
N PHE A 341 7.91 7.65 12.96
CA PHE A 341 9.11 7.71 12.14
C PHE A 341 10.18 6.72 12.61
N ALA A 342 10.48 6.66 13.91
CA ALA A 342 11.45 5.72 14.47
C ALA A 342 11.05 4.24 14.22
N THR A 343 9.75 3.93 14.27
CA THR A 343 9.23 2.60 13.93
C THR A 343 9.47 2.25 12.46
N ASP A 344 9.24 3.19 11.55
CA ASP A 344 9.47 2.99 10.12
C ASP A 344 10.97 2.96 9.78
N LEU A 345 11.80 3.77 10.44
CA LEU A 345 13.26 3.72 10.31
C LEU A 345 13.82 2.35 10.72
N ARG A 346 13.32 1.78 11.82
CA ARG A 346 13.65 0.42 12.24
C ARG A 346 13.19 -0.62 11.22
N THR A 347 12.02 -0.41 10.61
CA THR A 347 11.51 -1.27 9.53
C THR A 347 12.43 -1.26 8.30
N ALA A 348 13.14 -0.15 8.07
CA ALA A 348 14.16 -0.03 7.04
C ALA A 348 15.59 -0.34 7.52
N GLU A 349 15.75 -0.88 8.73
CA GLU A 349 17.05 -1.26 9.30
C GLU A 349 18.07 -0.09 9.26
N ARG A 350 17.65 1.07 9.79
CA ARG A 350 18.51 2.27 9.88
C ARG A 350 18.92 2.59 11.31
N ASP A 351 20.15 3.09 11.44
CA ASP A 351 20.82 3.33 12.72
C ASP A 351 20.36 4.64 13.35
N MET A 352 19.58 4.53 14.42
CA MET A 352 19.24 5.64 15.30
C MET A 352 20.22 5.68 16.46
N VAL A 353 21.04 6.73 16.52
CA VAL A 353 22.12 6.84 17.51
C VAL A 353 21.81 7.81 18.64
N ALA A 354 20.94 8.80 18.41
CA ALA A 354 20.63 9.80 19.41
C ALA A 354 19.16 10.23 19.42
N VAL A 355 18.67 10.65 20.57
CA VAL A 355 17.38 11.32 20.72
C VAL A 355 17.50 12.48 21.70
N GLY A 356 16.83 13.60 21.42
CA GLY A 356 16.80 14.77 22.28
C GLY A 356 15.38 15.18 22.65
N SER A 357 15.19 15.58 23.91
CA SER A 357 13.94 16.13 24.42
C SER A 357 14.22 17.22 25.44
N ARG A 358 13.35 18.23 25.53
CA ARG A 358 13.34 19.23 26.61
C ARG A 358 13.05 18.63 28.00
N ARG A 359 12.60 17.37 28.05
CA ARG A 359 12.40 16.60 29.27
C ARG A 359 13.33 15.39 29.24
N GLU A 360 14.32 15.37 30.13
CA GLU A 360 15.30 14.29 30.24
C GLU A 360 14.65 12.91 30.33
N GLU A 361 13.64 12.75 31.20
CA GLU A 361 12.87 11.51 31.34
C GLU A 361 12.32 11.01 30.00
N ALA A 362 11.72 11.90 29.20
CA ALA A 362 11.13 11.53 27.91
C ALA A 362 12.17 11.09 26.87
N SER A 363 13.36 11.72 26.86
CA SER A 363 14.45 11.28 25.98
C SER A 363 14.95 9.88 26.37
N ARG A 364 15.03 9.59 27.67
CA ARG A 364 15.47 8.28 28.18
C ARG A 364 14.44 7.18 27.90
N GLU A 365 13.16 7.47 28.09
CA GLU A 365 12.06 6.54 27.78
C GLU A 365 12.06 6.18 26.29
N PHE A 366 12.12 7.20 25.42
CA PHE A 366 12.17 7.00 23.97
C PHE A 366 13.42 6.22 23.56
N ALA A 367 14.58 6.56 24.12
CA ALA A 367 15.83 5.86 23.84
C ALA A 367 15.75 4.38 24.24
N ALA A 368 15.19 4.08 25.42
CA ALA A 368 15.00 2.71 25.89
C ALA A 368 14.04 1.92 25.00
N GLU A 369 12.95 2.54 24.51
CA GLU A 369 11.97 1.88 23.64
C GLU A 369 12.57 1.47 22.28
N PHE A 370 13.40 2.33 21.69
CA PHE A 370 13.97 2.11 20.35
C PHE A 370 15.41 1.58 20.35
N GLY A 371 16.01 1.39 21.53
CA GLY A 371 17.40 0.92 21.65
C GLY A 371 18.44 1.95 21.22
N ILE A 372 18.14 3.25 21.39
CA ILE A 372 19.00 4.35 20.97
C ILE A 372 20.08 4.58 22.04
N PRO A 373 21.37 4.61 21.70
CA PRO A 373 22.45 4.68 22.68
C PRO A 373 22.56 6.04 23.39
N HIS A 374 22.31 7.16 22.70
CA HIS A 374 22.46 8.49 23.28
C HIS A 374 21.10 9.16 23.54
N ALA A 375 20.84 9.54 24.79
CA ALA A 375 19.65 10.29 25.20
C ALA A 375 20.05 11.65 25.77
N HIS A 376 19.63 12.72 25.10
CA HIS A 376 19.98 14.11 25.42
C HIS A 376 18.81 14.85 26.08
N SER A 377 19.10 15.58 27.15
CA SER A 377 18.12 16.36 27.92
C SER A 377 17.86 17.77 27.37
N SER A 378 18.51 18.13 26.25
CA SER A 378 18.23 19.36 25.51
C SER A 378 18.50 19.16 24.02
N TYR A 379 17.99 20.07 23.18
CA TYR A 379 18.22 20.02 21.74
C TYR A 379 19.64 20.49 21.39
N GLU A 380 20.22 21.42 22.15
CA GLU A 380 21.61 21.88 22.02
C GLU A 380 22.60 20.73 22.24
N ALA A 381 22.35 19.88 23.24
CA ALA A 381 23.17 18.70 23.49
C ALA A 381 23.06 17.68 22.33
N LEU A 382 21.86 17.50 21.77
CA LEU A 382 21.64 16.61 20.62
C LEU A 382 22.35 17.10 19.36
N VAL A 383 22.23 18.38 19.01
CA VAL A 383 22.89 18.92 17.80
C VAL A 383 24.42 18.95 17.93
N ALA A 384 24.94 19.03 19.16
CA ALA A 384 26.36 18.97 19.44
C ALA A 384 26.93 17.54 19.46
N ASP A 385 26.09 16.51 19.39
CA ASP A 385 26.54 15.10 19.40
C ASP A 385 27.37 14.81 18.13
N PRO A 386 28.66 14.46 18.25
CA PRO A 386 29.51 14.17 17.10
C PRO A 386 29.09 12.89 16.37
N ASP A 387 28.25 12.06 16.99
CA ASP A 387 27.79 10.81 16.40
C ASP A 387 26.54 10.94 15.55
N VAL A 388 25.92 12.12 15.49
CA VAL A 388 24.75 12.39 14.65
C VAL A 388 25.16 13.02 13.33
N ASP A 389 24.64 12.53 12.21
CA ASP A 389 24.89 13.10 10.86
C ASP A 389 23.65 13.83 10.32
N ILE A 390 22.45 13.31 10.62
CA ILE A 390 21.17 13.86 10.21
C ILE A 390 20.18 13.89 11.38
N LEU A 391 19.34 14.91 11.42
CA LEU A 391 18.27 15.06 12.41
C LEU A 391 16.89 15.01 11.78
N TYR A 392 16.03 14.17 12.34
CA TYR A 392 14.59 14.23 12.10
C TYR A 392 13.93 15.17 13.13
N ILE A 393 13.33 16.26 12.65
CA ILE A 393 12.76 17.31 13.49
C ILE A 393 11.25 17.11 13.59
N ALA A 394 10.79 16.72 14.79
CA ALA A 394 9.41 16.33 15.08
C ALA A 394 8.75 17.22 16.16
N THR A 395 9.18 18.47 16.26
CA THR A 395 8.62 19.44 17.20
C THR A 395 7.23 19.92 16.75
N PRO A 396 6.46 20.63 17.58
CA PRO A 396 5.28 21.34 17.10
C PRO A 396 5.64 22.43 16.07
N HIS A 397 4.70 22.78 15.18
CA HIS A 397 4.95 23.60 13.98
C HIS A 397 5.76 24.89 14.24
N PRO A 398 5.47 25.70 15.28
CA PRO A 398 6.17 26.97 15.50
C PRO A 398 7.66 26.81 15.82
N PHE A 399 8.09 25.60 16.21
CA PHE A 399 9.46 25.33 16.60
C PHE A 399 10.28 24.68 15.48
N HIS A 400 9.70 24.35 14.33
CA HIS A 400 10.43 23.70 13.24
C HIS A 400 11.61 24.55 12.78
N ALA A 401 11.39 25.83 12.48
CA ALA A 401 12.42 26.71 11.93
C ALA A 401 13.61 26.93 12.88
N GLU A 402 13.34 27.24 14.16
CA GLU A 402 14.37 27.42 15.17
C GLU A 402 15.24 26.15 15.32
N ASN A 403 14.61 24.98 15.44
CA ASN A 403 15.35 23.73 15.61
C ASN A 403 16.11 23.29 14.34
N ALA A 404 15.54 23.55 13.16
CA ALA A 404 16.19 23.23 11.89
C ALA A 404 17.42 24.10 11.65
N ILE A 405 17.32 25.41 11.90
CA ILE A 405 18.45 26.34 11.79
C ILE A 405 19.53 25.96 12.80
N LEU A 406 19.16 25.69 14.05
CA LEU A 406 20.10 25.25 15.08
C LEU A 406 20.88 24.00 14.66
N ALA A 407 20.20 22.98 14.11
CA ALA A 407 20.84 21.76 13.61
C ALA A 407 21.80 22.02 12.43
N LEU A 408 21.37 22.82 11.46
CA LEU A 408 22.15 23.17 10.28
C LEU A 408 23.42 23.94 10.66
N GLU A 409 23.34 24.89 11.59
CA GLU A 409 24.49 25.64 12.11
C GLU A 409 25.49 24.75 12.88
N HIS A 410 25.05 23.59 13.37
CA HIS A 410 25.90 22.58 13.98
C HIS A 410 26.39 21.51 12.99
N GLY A 411 26.25 21.76 11.69
CA GLY A 411 26.77 20.86 10.66
C GLY A 411 25.91 19.61 10.42
N LYS A 412 24.64 19.59 10.85
CA LYS A 412 23.75 18.42 10.71
C LYS A 412 22.79 18.59 9.55
N HIS A 413 22.61 17.55 8.75
CA HIS A 413 21.51 17.50 7.78
C HIS A 413 20.15 17.48 8.52
N VAL A 414 19.08 17.94 7.90
CA VAL A 414 17.75 17.95 8.52
C VAL A 414 16.65 17.39 7.62
N LEU A 415 15.80 16.55 8.21
CA LEU A 415 14.50 16.14 7.67
C LEU A 415 13.42 16.71 8.60
N VAL A 416 12.67 17.71 8.13
CA VAL A 416 11.76 18.51 8.98
C VAL A 416 10.31 18.11 8.76
N GLU A 417 9.58 17.79 9.82
CA GLU A 417 8.16 17.45 9.73
C GLU A 417 7.31 18.52 9.02
N LYS A 418 6.19 18.08 8.45
CA LYS A 418 5.25 18.96 7.75
C LYS A 418 4.24 19.58 8.72
N PRO A 419 3.76 20.82 8.48
CA PRO A 419 4.26 21.76 7.48
C PRO A 419 5.70 22.15 7.80
N PHE A 420 6.52 22.36 6.76
CA PHE A 420 7.96 22.58 6.91
C PHE A 420 8.32 23.69 7.90
N ALA A 421 7.49 24.73 7.95
CA ALA A 421 7.54 25.82 8.94
C ALA A 421 6.13 26.37 9.18
N LEU A 422 5.99 27.38 10.04
CA LEU A 422 4.71 28.06 10.22
C LEU A 422 4.41 29.02 9.07
N THR A 423 5.42 29.62 8.45
CA THR A 423 5.27 30.62 7.36
C THR A 423 6.28 30.41 6.24
N ALA A 424 6.03 31.01 5.07
CA ALA A 424 7.00 31.02 3.98
C ALA A 424 8.32 31.73 4.35
N ALA A 425 8.25 32.78 5.17
CA ALA A 425 9.44 33.51 5.63
C ALA A 425 10.34 32.66 6.54
N GLU A 426 9.74 31.87 7.42
CA GLU A 426 10.45 30.89 8.23
C GLU A 426 11.04 29.77 7.36
N ALA A 427 10.27 29.23 6.41
CA ALA A 427 10.75 28.21 5.47
C ALA A 427 11.96 28.73 4.65
N ALA A 428 11.90 29.98 4.19
CA ALA A 428 13.02 30.63 3.50
C ALA A 428 14.26 30.77 4.42
N SER A 429 14.06 31.01 5.71
CA SER A 429 15.18 31.09 6.67
C SER A 429 15.88 29.74 6.85
N ILE A 430 15.13 28.63 6.90
CA ILE A 430 15.70 27.27 6.93
C ILE A 430 16.50 27.01 5.65
N ARG A 431 15.94 27.36 4.49
CA ARG A 431 16.65 27.23 3.19
C ARG A 431 17.96 27.98 3.17
N ASP A 432 17.94 29.24 3.61
CA ASP A 432 19.12 30.10 3.55
C ASP A 432 20.21 29.57 4.51
N ALA A 433 19.83 29.07 5.70
CA ALA A 433 20.74 28.38 6.61
C ALA A 433 21.32 27.09 6.01
N ALA A 434 20.50 26.27 5.32
CA ALA A 434 20.94 25.04 4.69
C ALA A 434 21.96 25.30 3.57
N ARG A 435 21.70 26.30 2.73
CA ARG A 435 22.62 26.75 1.68
C ARG A 435 23.91 27.32 2.25
N ALA A 436 23.84 28.12 3.31
CA ALA A 436 25.02 28.70 3.95
C ALA A 436 25.96 27.64 4.52
N ASN A 437 25.41 26.52 5.02
CA ASN A 437 26.18 25.42 5.60
C ASN A 437 26.48 24.29 4.60
N GLY A 438 25.93 24.32 3.39
CA GLY A 438 26.13 23.27 2.38
C GLY A 438 25.53 21.92 2.79
N LEU A 439 24.36 21.94 3.45
CA LEU A 439 23.71 20.76 4.00
C LEU A 439 22.32 20.57 3.39
N LEU A 440 21.90 19.30 3.26
CA LEU A 440 20.51 18.96 2.98
C LEU A 440 19.57 19.48 4.09
N ALA A 441 18.56 20.24 3.67
CA ALA A 441 17.33 20.46 4.42
C ALA A 441 16.14 20.00 3.57
N MET A 442 15.43 18.99 4.04
CA MET A 442 14.36 18.33 3.29
C MET A 442 13.05 18.40 4.08
N GLU A 443 11.97 18.79 3.42
CA GLU A 443 10.62 18.67 3.98
C GLU A 443 10.22 17.20 4.03
N ALA A 444 9.75 16.75 5.20
CA ALA A 444 9.22 15.42 5.42
C ALA A 444 7.79 15.26 4.86
N MET A 445 7.59 15.68 3.60
CA MET A 445 6.37 15.42 2.84
C MET A 445 6.41 13.99 2.29
N TRP A 446 6.41 13.03 3.21
CA TRP A 446 6.56 11.60 2.98
C TRP A 446 5.73 11.05 1.81
N THR A 447 4.53 11.58 1.58
CA THR A 447 3.68 11.24 0.42
C THR A 447 4.42 11.31 -0.91
N ARG A 448 5.28 12.32 -1.13
CA ARG A 448 6.04 12.49 -2.38
C ARG A 448 6.95 11.31 -2.68
N TYR A 449 7.43 10.62 -1.66
CA TYR A 449 8.45 9.56 -1.76
C TYR A 449 7.84 8.15 -1.78
N LEU A 450 6.51 8.03 -1.74
CA LEU A 450 5.86 6.72 -1.69
C LEU A 450 5.93 6.00 -3.06
N PRO A 451 6.11 4.67 -3.08
CA PRO A 451 6.24 3.91 -4.33
C PRO A 451 5.08 4.12 -5.32
N HIS A 452 3.85 4.20 -4.83
CA HIS A 452 2.69 4.43 -5.70
C HIS A 452 2.70 5.83 -6.32
N MET A 453 3.22 6.84 -5.61
CA MET A 453 3.36 8.20 -6.15
C MET A 453 4.47 8.29 -7.20
N ILE A 454 5.58 7.57 -6.99
CA ILE A 454 6.63 7.41 -8.01
C ILE A 454 6.02 6.83 -9.29
N ARG A 455 5.27 5.72 -9.16
CA ARG A 455 4.63 5.08 -10.31
C ARG A 455 3.62 6.00 -11.02
N ILE A 456 2.85 6.78 -10.27
CA ILE A 456 1.91 7.77 -10.83
C ILE A 456 2.65 8.79 -11.71
N ARG A 457 3.79 9.32 -11.24
CA ARG A 457 4.60 10.27 -12.01
C ARG A 457 5.18 9.62 -13.27
N GLU A 458 5.59 8.35 -13.22
CA GLU A 458 6.03 7.61 -14.41
C GLU A 458 4.91 7.48 -15.45
N ILE A 459 3.68 7.15 -15.02
CA ILE A 459 2.51 7.02 -15.90
C ILE A 459 2.19 8.35 -16.58
N ILE A 460 2.28 9.46 -15.84
CA ILE A 460 2.10 10.81 -16.35
C ILE A 460 3.22 11.16 -17.35
N ALA A 461 4.47 10.91 -17.00
CA ALA A 461 5.62 11.18 -17.85
C ALA A 461 5.57 10.38 -19.16
N ALA A 462 5.03 9.17 -19.13
CA ALA A 462 4.78 8.33 -20.30
C ALA A 462 3.65 8.87 -21.21
N GLY A 463 2.90 9.89 -20.78
CA GLY A 463 1.80 10.49 -21.54
C GLY A 463 0.52 9.67 -21.52
N THR A 464 0.41 8.66 -20.64
CA THR A 464 -0.73 7.72 -20.57
C THR A 464 -2.08 8.43 -20.39
N LEU A 465 -2.09 9.56 -19.67
CA LEU A 465 -3.31 10.33 -19.41
C LEU A 465 -3.62 11.38 -20.50
N GLY A 466 -2.70 11.61 -21.45
CA GLY A 466 -2.77 12.77 -22.34
C GLY A 466 -2.54 14.09 -21.60
N GLU A 467 -3.28 15.14 -21.98
CA GLU A 467 -3.22 16.44 -21.28
C GLU A 467 -3.96 16.35 -19.95
N ILE A 468 -3.29 16.59 -18.82
CA ILE A 468 -3.94 16.63 -17.51
C ILE A 468 -4.85 17.87 -17.44
N ARG A 469 -6.13 17.64 -17.16
CA ARG A 469 -7.17 18.68 -17.10
C ARG A 469 -7.54 19.06 -15.68
N ALA A 470 -7.58 18.09 -14.77
CA ALA A 470 -7.94 18.35 -13.39
C ALA A 470 -7.30 17.40 -12.39
N VAL A 471 -7.05 17.88 -11.18
CA VAL A 471 -6.60 17.07 -10.04
C VAL A 471 -7.46 17.37 -8.81
N PHE A 472 -8.01 16.32 -8.20
CA PHE A 472 -8.86 16.42 -7.03
C PHE A 472 -8.24 15.65 -5.88
N ALA A 473 -8.23 16.19 -4.68
CA ALA A 473 -7.80 15.45 -3.49
C ALA A 473 -8.48 16.00 -2.23
N ASP A 474 -8.94 15.12 -1.35
CA ASP A 474 -9.49 15.50 -0.06
C ASP A 474 -8.68 14.95 1.13
N HIS A 475 -8.65 15.70 2.22
CA HIS A 475 -8.09 15.25 3.49
C HIS A 475 -9.01 15.67 4.63
N THR A 476 -9.90 14.76 4.98
CA THR A 476 -11.00 14.99 5.90
C THR A 476 -10.98 13.93 7.00
N GLN A 477 -10.77 14.38 8.23
CA GLN A 477 -10.75 13.53 9.42
C GLN A 477 -11.64 14.11 10.52
N LYS A 478 -12.31 13.23 11.26
CA LYS A 478 -12.98 13.61 12.50
C LYS A 478 -11.96 13.56 13.63
N ILE A 479 -11.31 14.69 13.89
CA ILE A 479 -10.36 14.88 14.99
C ILE A 479 -11.00 15.65 16.14
N THR A 480 -10.30 15.74 17.27
CA THR A 480 -10.83 16.37 18.49
C THR A 480 -11.17 17.85 18.25
N ALA A 481 -12.31 18.28 18.82
CA ALA A 481 -12.74 19.67 18.84
C ALA A 481 -12.33 20.39 20.14
N ASP A 482 -11.57 19.73 21.01
CA ASP A 482 -11.04 20.32 22.24
C ASP A 482 -10.16 21.55 21.89
N PRO A 483 -10.52 22.76 22.37
CA PRO A 483 -9.80 23.98 22.05
C PRO A 483 -8.35 24.00 22.57
N SER A 484 -8.05 23.21 23.62
CA SER A 484 -6.70 23.11 24.19
C SER A 484 -5.78 22.17 23.40
N HIS A 485 -6.35 21.36 22.52
CA HIS A 485 -5.56 20.43 21.72
C HIS A 485 -4.75 21.19 20.66
N ARG A 486 -3.50 20.76 20.40
CA ARG A 486 -2.57 21.45 19.47
C ARG A 486 -3.14 21.78 18.10
N LEU A 487 -4.07 20.95 17.60
CA LEU A 487 -4.71 21.09 16.29
C LEU A 487 -5.70 22.27 16.24
N ASN A 488 -6.16 22.75 17.39
CA ASN A 488 -7.12 23.86 17.51
C ASN A 488 -6.49 25.11 18.17
N ALA A 489 -5.28 24.99 18.72
CA ALA A 489 -4.55 26.04 19.40
C ALA A 489 -3.68 26.86 18.41
N LEU A 490 -4.01 28.14 18.20
CA LEU A 490 -3.32 29.00 17.24
C LEU A 490 -1.84 29.21 17.61
N GLU A 491 -1.52 29.29 18.90
CA GLU A 491 -0.15 29.41 19.42
C GLU A 491 0.74 28.20 19.11
N LEU A 492 0.14 27.06 18.71
CA LEU A 492 0.84 25.86 18.27
C LEU A 492 0.71 25.62 16.76
N GLY A 493 0.27 26.62 15.99
CA GLY A 493 0.07 26.50 14.55
C GLY A 493 -1.11 25.60 14.18
N GLY A 494 -2.14 25.53 15.03
CA GLY A 494 -3.35 24.72 14.81
C GLY A 494 -4.18 25.20 13.62
N GLY A 495 -4.95 24.30 13.02
CA GLY A 495 -5.74 24.55 11.83
C GLY A 495 -5.72 23.33 10.90
N ALA A 496 -6.86 23.03 10.29
CA ALA A 496 -6.97 21.91 9.36
C ALA A 496 -6.08 22.09 8.12
N LEU A 497 -5.86 23.33 7.67
CA LEU A 497 -5.05 23.66 6.51
C LEU A 497 -3.60 23.20 6.67
N LEU A 498 -2.93 23.60 7.74
CA LEU A 498 -1.52 23.26 7.96
C LEU A 498 -1.32 21.79 8.33
N ASP A 499 -2.27 21.16 9.03
CA ASP A 499 -2.13 19.76 9.42
C ASP A 499 -2.54 18.76 8.33
N LEU A 500 -3.61 19.07 7.59
CA LEU A 500 -4.29 18.17 6.66
C LEU A 500 -4.28 18.73 5.23
N GLY A 501 -4.53 20.04 5.05
CA GLY A 501 -4.63 20.69 3.74
C GLY A 501 -3.30 20.81 2.99
N ILE A 502 -2.17 20.77 3.71
CA ILE A 502 -0.83 20.73 3.12
C ILE A 502 -0.66 19.54 2.17
N TYR A 503 -1.25 18.38 2.47
CA TYR A 503 -1.15 17.19 1.63
C TYR A 503 -1.72 17.41 0.23
N PRO A 504 -3.02 17.71 0.05
CA PRO A 504 -3.57 17.92 -1.28
C PRO A 504 -2.91 19.10 -2.01
N ILE A 505 -2.50 20.16 -1.29
CA ILE A 505 -1.82 21.30 -1.90
C ILE A 505 -0.45 20.88 -2.45
N SER A 506 0.38 20.20 -1.67
CA SER A 506 1.66 19.66 -2.14
C SER A 506 1.45 18.68 -3.31
N PHE A 507 0.40 17.87 -3.29
CA PHE A 507 0.08 16.97 -4.39
C PHE A 507 -0.30 17.71 -5.69
N PHE A 508 -1.01 18.84 -5.60
CA PHE A 508 -1.30 19.65 -6.79
C PHE A 508 -0.03 20.24 -7.40
N TRP A 509 0.90 20.69 -6.56
CA TRP A 509 2.22 21.13 -7.01
C TRP A 509 3.01 20.00 -7.69
N ASP A 510 2.98 18.79 -7.13
CA ASP A 510 3.66 17.62 -7.71
C ASP A 510 3.18 17.29 -9.13
N ILE A 511 1.86 17.35 -9.35
CA ILE A 511 1.24 16.87 -10.57
C ILE A 511 1.10 17.97 -11.64
N LEU A 512 0.80 19.19 -11.22
CA LEU A 512 0.46 20.31 -12.13
C LEU A 512 1.48 21.45 -12.10
N GLY A 513 2.40 21.46 -11.14
CA GLY A 513 3.35 22.54 -10.92
C GLY A 513 2.76 23.71 -10.12
N GLU A 514 3.47 24.83 -10.15
CA GLU A 514 3.08 26.05 -9.45
C GLU A 514 1.72 26.59 -9.96
N PRO A 515 0.75 26.86 -9.06
CA PRO A 515 -0.50 27.48 -9.42
C PRO A 515 -0.32 28.97 -9.73
N THR A 516 -1.02 29.44 -10.76
CA THR A 516 -1.09 30.86 -11.15
C THR A 516 -2.09 31.66 -10.31
N SER A 517 -3.04 30.98 -9.67
CA SER A 517 -4.04 31.60 -8.78
C SER A 517 -4.65 30.57 -7.84
N VAL A 518 -5.11 31.04 -6.67
CA VAL A 518 -5.84 30.26 -5.68
C VAL A 518 -7.05 31.03 -5.16
N THR A 519 -8.16 30.34 -4.95
CA THR A 519 -9.32 30.84 -4.21
C THR A 519 -9.66 29.89 -3.08
N ALA A 520 -9.86 30.41 -1.87
CA ALA A 520 -10.17 29.62 -0.69
C ALA A 520 -11.38 30.15 0.09
N ARG A 521 -12.08 29.23 0.76
CA ARG A 521 -13.14 29.52 1.73
C ARG A 521 -13.01 28.56 2.90
N ALA A 522 -13.35 29.02 4.10
CA ALA A 522 -13.27 28.18 5.29
C ALA A 522 -14.45 28.37 6.24
N ARG A 523 -14.62 27.38 7.12
CA ARG A 523 -15.31 27.50 8.39
C ARG A 523 -14.25 27.52 9.49
N LEU A 524 -14.27 28.55 10.32
CA LEU A 524 -13.40 28.66 11.48
C LEU A 524 -14.06 28.02 12.71
N ALA A 525 -13.25 27.47 13.60
CA ALA A 525 -13.65 27.09 14.94
C ALA A 525 -13.72 28.32 15.87
N ASP A 526 -14.31 28.16 17.05
CA ASP A 526 -14.40 29.23 18.06
C ASP A 526 -13.01 29.72 18.53
N THR A 527 -11.97 28.90 18.36
CA THR A 527 -10.57 29.29 18.65
C THR A 527 -9.96 30.20 17.59
N GLY A 528 -10.62 30.41 16.46
CA GLY A 528 -10.09 31.13 15.29
C GLY A 528 -9.29 30.25 14.32
N ALA A 529 -8.93 29.02 14.71
CA ALA A 529 -8.30 28.06 13.80
C ALA A 529 -9.30 27.61 12.72
N ASP A 530 -8.83 27.37 11.50
CA ASP A 530 -9.68 26.81 10.45
C ASP A 530 -10.04 25.34 10.73
N ALA A 531 -11.33 25.03 10.60
CA ALA A 531 -11.85 23.69 10.84
C ALA A 531 -12.10 22.94 9.52
N ASP A 532 -12.69 23.64 8.55
CA ASP A 532 -12.97 23.13 7.21
C ASP A 532 -12.47 24.15 6.19
N VAL A 533 -11.75 23.72 5.15
CA VAL A 533 -11.21 24.58 4.10
C VAL A 533 -11.49 23.96 2.74
N ALA A 534 -12.01 24.76 1.81
CA ALA A 534 -12.15 24.41 0.41
C ALA A 534 -11.25 25.32 -0.43
N THR A 535 -10.49 24.74 -1.35
CA THR A 535 -9.56 25.46 -2.22
C THR A 535 -9.76 25.09 -3.69
N ILE A 536 -9.54 26.05 -4.58
CA ILE A 536 -9.50 25.86 -6.03
C ILE A 536 -8.29 26.61 -6.57
N PHE A 537 -7.51 25.95 -7.43
CA PHE A 537 -6.31 26.50 -8.06
C PHE A 537 -6.43 26.46 -9.58
N THR A 538 -5.83 27.44 -10.25
CA THR A 538 -5.59 27.40 -11.71
C THR A 538 -4.10 27.32 -11.98
N HIS A 539 -3.68 26.41 -12.85
CA HIS A 539 -2.28 26.16 -13.20
C HIS A 539 -1.91 26.75 -14.56
N ALA A 540 -0.62 26.87 -14.83
CA ALA A 540 -0.13 27.50 -16.07
C ALA A 540 -0.61 26.79 -17.36
N SER A 541 -0.88 25.48 -17.30
CA SER A 541 -1.46 24.70 -18.39
C SER A 541 -2.95 25.01 -18.65
N GLY A 542 -3.62 25.73 -17.74
CA GLY A 542 -5.07 25.86 -17.71
C GLY A 542 -5.78 24.73 -16.93
N ALA A 543 -5.04 23.74 -16.43
CA ALA A 543 -5.59 22.72 -15.55
C ALA A 543 -6.06 23.32 -14.22
N ILE A 544 -7.08 22.70 -13.62
CA ILE A 544 -7.65 23.12 -12.34
C ILE A 544 -7.37 22.06 -11.30
N SER A 545 -7.05 22.46 -10.07
CA SER A 545 -7.09 21.53 -8.95
C SER A 545 -7.97 22.05 -7.82
N SER A 546 -8.53 21.14 -7.03
CA SER A 546 -9.37 21.54 -5.90
C SER A 546 -9.33 20.54 -4.76
N SER A 547 -9.37 21.05 -3.53
CA SER A 547 -9.42 20.23 -2.33
C SER A 547 -10.54 20.63 -1.39
N VAL A 548 -10.98 19.65 -0.60
CA VAL A 548 -11.72 19.87 0.65
C VAL A 548 -10.92 19.25 1.77
N THR A 549 -10.69 20.05 2.80
CA THR A 549 -9.98 19.68 4.00
C THR A 549 -10.89 19.89 5.20
N SER A 550 -10.90 18.97 6.15
CA SER A 550 -11.76 19.07 7.33
C SER A 550 -11.15 18.36 8.53
N SER A 551 -11.21 19.03 9.68
CA SER A 551 -10.91 18.50 11.01
C SER A 551 -12.17 18.04 11.79
N ARG A 552 -13.36 18.19 11.21
CA ARG A 552 -14.65 17.93 11.90
C ARG A 552 -15.42 16.74 11.35
N SER A 553 -15.11 16.36 10.12
CA SER A 553 -15.81 15.33 9.37
C SER A 553 -14.83 14.34 8.77
N ALA A 554 -15.12 13.05 8.92
CA ALA A 554 -14.39 11.98 8.25
C ALA A 554 -15.03 11.72 6.88
N GLY A 555 -14.26 11.91 5.80
CA GLY A 555 -14.72 11.72 4.42
C GLY A 555 -13.92 10.64 3.69
N PRO A 556 -13.98 10.61 2.35
CA PRO A 556 -13.41 9.53 1.55
C PRO A 556 -11.88 9.46 1.61
N ASN A 557 -11.18 10.59 1.75
CA ASN A 557 -9.72 10.69 1.69
C ASN A 557 -9.16 10.06 0.42
N THR A 558 -9.64 10.52 -0.73
CA THR A 558 -9.30 10.03 -2.07
C THR A 558 -8.61 11.11 -2.90
N ALA A 559 -7.89 10.70 -3.95
CA ALA A 559 -7.31 11.61 -4.92
C ALA A 559 -7.48 11.08 -6.35
N HIS A 560 -7.64 12.00 -7.30
CA HIS A 560 -7.91 11.70 -8.70
C HIS A 560 -7.12 12.63 -9.61
N ILE A 561 -6.55 12.07 -10.68
CA ILE A 561 -5.87 12.82 -11.74
C ILE A 561 -6.60 12.54 -13.04
N VAL A 562 -7.17 13.57 -13.66
CA VAL A 562 -8.02 13.45 -14.85
C VAL A 562 -7.29 14.05 -16.03
N GLY A 563 -6.96 13.20 -17.02
CA GLY A 563 -6.43 13.63 -18.31
C GLY A 563 -7.43 13.43 -19.45
N THR A 564 -7.02 13.79 -20.67
CA THR A 564 -7.85 13.66 -21.87
C THR A 564 -8.04 12.22 -22.33
N GLU A 565 -7.07 11.35 -22.10
CA GLU A 565 -7.07 9.97 -22.59
C GLU A 565 -7.35 8.94 -21.50
N ALA A 566 -7.11 9.26 -20.23
CA ALA A 566 -7.37 8.38 -19.10
C ALA A 566 -7.39 9.17 -17.79
N ARG A 567 -7.77 8.50 -16.70
CA ARG A 567 -7.65 9.04 -15.34
C ARG A 567 -6.96 8.06 -14.40
N ILE A 568 -6.42 8.59 -13.32
CA ILE A 568 -5.93 7.81 -12.17
C ILE A 568 -6.89 8.01 -11.01
N ASP A 569 -7.40 6.91 -10.46
CA ASP A 569 -8.19 6.88 -9.23
C ASP A 569 -7.31 6.27 -8.12
N ILE A 570 -6.87 7.07 -7.15
CA ILE A 570 -6.03 6.65 -6.02
C ILE A 570 -6.93 6.23 -4.85
N ASP A 571 -6.67 5.06 -4.29
CA ASP A 571 -7.49 4.52 -3.21
C ASP A 571 -7.40 5.36 -1.92
N ARG A 572 -8.39 5.14 -1.04
CA ARG A 572 -8.57 5.89 0.21
C ARG A 572 -7.28 5.96 1.04
N THR A 573 -7.13 7.09 1.73
CA THR A 573 -5.93 7.50 2.47
C THR A 573 -4.76 7.72 1.51
N TRP A 574 -5.06 8.40 0.41
CA TRP A 574 -4.21 8.55 -0.78
C TRP A 574 -2.79 9.09 -0.46
N TYR A 575 -2.67 9.86 0.62
CA TYR A 575 -1.41 10.45 1.09
C TYR A 575 -0.50 9.46 1.84
N THR A 576 -0.97 8.22 2.04
CA THR A 576 -0.21 7.08 2.61
C THR A 576 -0.07 5.98 1.56
N PRO A 577 0.77 4.96 1.79
CA PRO A 577 0.96 3.86 0.86
C PRO A 577 -0.35 3.16 0.56
N THR A 578 -0.72 3.16 -0.72
CA THR A 578 -2.03 2.67 -1.16
C THR A 578 -1.98 2.27 -2.63
N SER A 579 -3.05 1.64 -3.09
CA SER A 579 -3.24 1.20 -4.47
C SER A 579 -3.85 2.32 -5.32
N PHE A 580 -3.77 2.17 -6.64
CA PHE A 580 -4.49 3.03 -7.58
C PHE A 580 -4.81 2.29 -8.87
N ARG A 581 -5.75 2.82 -9.65
CA ARG A 581 -6.06 2.32 -10.98
C ARG A 581 -5.96 3.40 -12.03
N VAL A 582 -5.41 3.04 -13.19
CA VAL A 582 -5.49 3.85 -14.42
C VAL A 582 -6.69 3.36 -15.22
N ILE A 583 -7.60 4.26 -15.55
CA ILE A 583 -8.88 3.91 -16.16
C ILE A 583 -9.07 4.72 -17.45
N GLY A 584 -9.28 4.03 -18.55
CA GLY A 584 -9.58 4.62 -19.85
C GLY A 584 -10.98 5.22 -19.94
N PRO A 585 -11.30 5.97 -21.01
CA PRO A 585 -12.56 6.72 -21.13
C PRO A 585 -13.78 5.79 -21.26
N ASP A 586 -13.58 4.57 -21.73
CA ASP A 586 -14.59 3.52 -21.84
C ASP A 586 -14.78 2.71 -20.53
N GLY A 587 -14.02 3.05 -19.49
CA GLY A 587 -14.03 2.36 -18.20
C GLY A 587 -13.11 1.13 -18.13
N SER A 588 -12.34 0.83 -19.17
CA SER A 588 -11.31 -0.21 -19.13
C SER A 588 -10.22 0.14 -18.11
N VAL A 589 -9.75 -0.86 -17.36
CA VAL A 589 -8.61 -0.70 -16.45
C VAL A 589 -7.34 -0.92 -17.28
N ILE A 590 -6.55 0.15 -17.44
CA ILE A 590 -5.28 0.13 -18.16
C ILE A 590 -4.18 -0.43 -17.25
N GLU A 591 -4.18 -0.04 -15.98
CA GLU A 591 -3.26 -0.54 -14.97
C GLU A 591 -3.97 -0.62 -13.62
N ASP A 592 -3.71 -1.70 -12.89
CA ASP A 592 -4.15 -1.90 -11.50
C ASP A 592 -2.91 -2.07 -10.63
N TYR A 593 -2.49 -0.97 -9.98
CA TYR A 593 -1.32 -0.96 -9.13
C TYR A 593 -1.73 -1.32 -7.70
N VAL A 594 -1.18 -2.42 -7.19
CA VAL A 594 -1.40 -2.87 -5.81
C VAL A 594 -0.15 -2.61 -4.98
N SER A 595 -0.29 -1.79 -3.94
CA SER A 595 0.79 -1.53 -2.99
C SER A 595 0.82 -2.57 -1.89
N ASP A 596 1.99 -3.16 -1.65
CA ASP A 596 2.27 -3.99 -0.48
C ASP A 596 3.63 -3.54 0.09
N ILE A 597 3.57 -2.79 1.19
CA ILE A 597 4.76 -2.27 1.85
C ILE A 597 4.67 -2.52 3.36
N SER A 598 5.81 -2.77 3.98
CA SER A 598 5.92 -2.84 5.43
C SER A 598 5.98 -1.44 6.04
N GLY A 599 5.43 -1.28 7.24
CA GLY A 599 5.44 0.01 7.95
C GLY A 599 4.38 0.99 7.46
N ARG A 600 4.51 2.25 7.87
CA ARG A 600 3.58 3.32 7.51
C ARG A 600 3.95 3.97 6.18
N GLY A 601 5.21 3.92 5.76
CA GLY A 601 5.75 4.50 4.53
C GLY A 601 6.70 5.68 4.74
N MET A 602 6.95 6.10 5.99
CA MET A 602 7.87 7.19 6.31
C MET A 602 9.34 6.79 6.09
N GLN A 603 9.63 5.49 5.97
CA GLN A 603 10.98 5.05 5.63
C GLN A 603 11.44 5.53 4.26
N PHE A 604 10.53 5.72 3.29
CA PHE A 604 10.92 6.08 1.93
C PHE A 604 11.51 7.49 1.83
N GLN A 605 11.02 8.45 2.62
CA GLN A 605 11.63 9.79 2.68
C GLN A 605 12.98 9.77 3.41
N ALA A 606 13.18 8.88 4.38
CA ALA A 606 14.46 8.71 5.05
C ALA A 606 15.50 8.10 4.10
N LEU A 607 15.12 7.06 3.37
CA LEU A 607 15.95 6.44 2.33
C LEU A 607 16.32 7.44 1.23
N ALA A 608 15.36 8.27 0.79
CA ALA A 608 15.63 9.33 -0.18
C ALA A 608 16.62 10.37 0.38
N ALA A 609 16.47 10.80 1.64
CA ALA A 609 17.42 11.73 2.26
C ALA A 609 18.84 11.14 2.35
N GLU A 610 18.96 9.88 2.75
CA GLU A 610 20.25 9.17 2.78
C GLU A 610 20.88 9.08 1.39
N GLU A 611 20.09 8.76 0.35
CA GLU A 611 20.57 8.66 -1.02
C GLU A 611 21.08 10.01 -1.55
N ILE A 612 20.35 11.10 -1.29
CA ILE A 612 20.74 12.47 -1.65
C ILE A 612 22.08 12.82 -1.00
N ILE A 613 22.21 12.58 0.31
CA ILE A 613 23.44 12.86 1.06
C ILE A 613 24.60 11.99 0.57
N ALA A 614 24.37 10.70 0.32
CA ALA A 614 25.39 9.78 -0.17
C ALA A 614 25.94 10.19 -1.55
N ARG A 615 25.13 10.87 -2.37
CA ARG A 615 25.54 11.45 -3.66
C ARG A 615 26.27 12.80 -3.51
N GLY A 616 26.35 13.35 -2.30
CA GLY A 616 26.90 14.70 -2.05
C GLY A 616 25.98 15.81 -2.54
N GLU A 617 24.69 15.51 -2.73
CA GLU A 617 23.67 16.48 -3.10
C GLU A 617 23.05 17.11 -1.83
N ILE A 618 22.53 18.33 -1.97
CA ILE A 618 22.00 19.13 -0.84
C ILE A 618 20.53 19.54 -1.03
N ASP A 619 19.88 19.01 -2.06
CA ASP A 619 18.50 19.31 -2.39
C ASP A 619 17.81 18.08 -2.98
N SER A 620 16.52 17.95 -2.75
CA SER A 620 15.76 16.80 -3.25
C SER A 620 15.31 17.03 -4.69
N PRO A 621 15.52 16.06 -5.60
CA PRO A 621 15.03 16.16 -6.98
C PRO A 621 13.50 15.99 -7.07
N LEU A 622 12.84 15.49 -6.02
CA LEU A 622 11.39 15.27 -5.98
C LEU A 622 10.63 16.44 -5.34
N LEU A 623 11.19 17.03 -4.28
CA LEU A 623 10.63 18.19 -3.60
C LEU A 623 11.78 19.08 -3.15
N GLY A 624 12.23 19.94 -4.06
CA GLY A 624 13.32 20.86 -3.78
C GLY A 624 12.91 21.91 -2.75
N ILE A 625 13.87 22.40 -1.97
CA ILE A 625 13.59 23.32 -0.86
C ILE A 625 12.97 24.65 -1.32
N ASP A 626 13.29 25.13 -2.52
CA ASP A 626 12.62 26.30 -3.10
C ASP A 626 11.14 26.04 -3.42
N GLU A 627 10.78 24.82 -3.84
CA GLU A 627 9.39 24.42 -4.05
C GLU A 627 8.65 24.35 -2.70
N THR A 628 9.26 23.78 -1.66
CA THR A 628 8.71 23.81 -0.30
C THR A 628 8.42 25.24 0.17
N VAL A 629 9.35 26.19 -0.05
CA VAL A 629 9.13 27.61 0.30
C VAL A 629 7.94 28.20 -0.48
N ALA A 630 7.81 27.87 -1.76
CA ALA A 630 6.72 28.37 -2.60
C ALA A 630 5.36 27.74 -2.23
N ILE A 631 5.33 26.47 -1.83
CA ILE A 631 4.15 25.80 -1.26
C ILE A 631 3.74 26.50 0.03
N MET A 632 4.69 26.82 0.92
CA MET A 632 4.40 27.58 2.13
C MET A 632 3.83 28.97 1.82
N ALA A 633 4.34 29.66 0.78
CA ALA A 633 3.77 30.94 0.34
C ALA A 633 2.33 30.80 -0.17
N THR A 634 2.01 29.67 -0.80
CA THR A 634 0.63 29.33 -1.19
C THR A 634 -0.28 29.12 0.01
N LEU A 635 0.23 28.46 1.07
CA LEU A 635 -0.51 28.30 2.32
C LEU A 635 -0.74 29.64 3.01
N ASP A 636 0.26 30.53 3.03
CA ASP A 636 0.14 31.88 3.57
C ASP A 636 -0.96 32.68 2.84
N GLU A 637 -1.01 32.61 1.51
CA GLU A 637 -2.06 33.23 0.71
C GLU A 637 -3.46 32.66 1.04
N ILE A 638 -3.58 31.33 1.16
CA ILE A 638 -4.86 30.70 1.55
C ILE A 638 -5.30 31.19 2.92
N ARG A 639 -4.41 31.21 3.92
CA ARG A 639 -4.70 31.71 5.28
C ARG A 639 -5.16 33.16 5.25
N SER A 640 -4.50 34.01 4.47
CA SER A 640 -4.89 35.40 4.24
C SER A 640 -6.33 35.52 3.74
N GLN A 641 -6.72 34.71 2.74
CA GLN A 641 -8.08 34.70 2.21
C GLN A 641 -9.15 34.21 3.19
N ILE A 642 -8.80 33.26 4.07
CA ILE A 642 -9.74 32.67 5.03
C ILE A 642 -9.72 33.35 6.41
N GLY A 643 -8.84 34.34 6.62
CA GLY A 643 -8.75 35.14 7.84
C GLY A 643 -8.05 34.45 9.02
N VAL A 644 -7.24 33.43 8.77
CA VAL A 644 -6.42 32.78 9.82
C VAL A 644 -5.08 33.50 9.93
N ARG A 645 -4.67 33.81 11.17
CA ARG A 645 -3.37 34.43 11.49
C ARG A 645 -2.81 33.81 12.76
N TYR A 646 -1.51 33.53 12.77
CA TYR A 646 -0.84 32.98 13.94
C TYR A 646 -0.18 34.07 14.80
N PRO A 647 0.00 33.83 16.11
CA PRO A 647 0.70 34.78 16.98
C PRO A 647 2.11 35.08 16.46
N GLY A 648 2.43 36.36 16.30
CA GLY A 648 3.73 36.82 15.78
C GLY A 648 3.71 37.27 14.32
N GLU A 649 2.69 36.89 13.55
CA GLU A 649 2.46 37.41 12.20
C GLU A 649 1.90 38.84 12.28
N ARG A 650 2.54 39.79 11.58
CA ARG A 650 2.09 41.20 11.52
C ARG A 650 1.11 41.43 10.39
#